data_AF-A0A949YUW6-F1
#
_entry.id   AF-A0A949YUW6-F1
#
_cell.length_a   1.000
_cell.length_b   1.000
_cell.length_c   1.000
_cell.angle_alpha   90.00
_cell.angle_beta   90.00
_cell.angle_gamma   90.00
#
_symmetry.space_group_name_H-M   'P 1'
#
loop_
_entity.id
_entity.type
_entity.pdbx_description
1 polymer ?
#
loop_
_entity_poly.entity_id
_entity_poly.type
_entity_poly.pdbx_seq_one_letter_code
_entity_poly.pdbx_strand_id
1 'polypeptide(L)'
;MPQARTNPGDPGAGRRWAGCALVALLLAVATSAGHAAEIRVPLTIDYLTLDEAIRHQLYTAPGDRAALWSGPDECQFLYAENPSFSRAGQRVQLETTAVLSLGVALGGRCVTPLTWNGIVEAESEPYLARGIRLMLHIADINLYNPRKQKTLIAGRGFDLVKRYLVPRMETFSYDLNPALQQLGALAEAAATPAVAERIRNALATVRADPTVTATDDGIKITLIVAVPAVPEPVASETPARPTPAELEAFEKQLNDWDAFLVFAVKQLGVAVGDRQFRSELLEILLTSRYRLTQALASPLSAAGPDPVRTLFVDTWQRLGLAVRAAARRGQLGSRSLEFLSFISAGDALFALDQAAPALGMRISADDLRRLAHIMAPDATGDPLEFNFAEDPELKRLLGPTLAPLTGTPESSPTISSSPAETPGAASPSPNPTPTARGTPQTSGWLHIPWSLIEPRDVCAGEPLGIVPQLNQVASRLRRVVVDEANALGYRGDMERLLELSVQRQLEASDLDTRFRPTFHKLVKSTAWQESCWRQFVRRDEQVTWLESSTGDIGLMQVNKHVWRGFYNLEKLKWDVLYNAGAGTEILMQMTQQVLTRPRVDPAGIDGAALARSVYASYNGGPDAYSRWRHPHEPSPAREIDAAFLDKFDAVERGQTIDILSCAAAWGHRPGH
;
A
#
# COMPACT_ATOMS: atom_id res chain seq x y z
N MET A 1 -40.84 61.13 27.29
CA MET A 1 -40.05 62.00 28.21
C MET A 1 -38.62 62.08 27.68
N PRO A 2 -37.97 63.25 27.74
CA PRO A 2 -38.05 64.26 26.67
C PRO A 2 -36.80 64.36 25.78
N GLN A 3 -37.04 64.97 24.62
CA GLN A 3 -36.07 65.57 23.70
C GLN A 3 -35.21 66.64 24.39
N ALA A 4 -33.94 66.74 24.01
CA ALA A 4 -33.16 67.96 24.16
C ALA A 4 -32.55 68.35 22.80
N ARG A 5 -32.99 69.51 22.31
CA ARG A 5 -32.51 70.20 21.11
C ARG A 5 -31.17 70.87 21.41
N THR A 6 -30.29 70.92 20.40
CA THR A 6 -29.30 72.00 20.29
C THR A 6 -29.36 72.57 18.87
N ASN A 7 -29.56 73.89 18.80
CA ASN A 7 -29.61 74.70 17.60
C ASN A 7 -28.20 75.01 17.07
N PRO A 8 -28.08 75.43 15.80
CA PRO A 8 -26.84 75.58 15.05
C PRO A 8 -26.22 76.99 15.21
N GLY A 9 -24.92 77.11 14.92
CA GLY A 9 -24.25 78.41 14.93
C GLY A 9 -22.81 78.39 14.39
N ASP A 10 -22.71 78.82 13.14
CA ASP A 10 -21.65 79.63 12.52
C ASP A 10 -20.41 78.97 11.86
N PRO A 11 -20.13 79.24 10.56
CA PRO A 11 -19.01 78.71 9.80
C PRO A 11 -17.88 79.72 9.62
N GLY A 12 -16.63 79.30 9.83
CA GLY A 12 -15.50 80.05 9.26
C GLY A 12 -14.20 79.94 10.04
N ALA A 13 -13.39 78.92 9.72
CA ALA A 13 -11.92 78.97 9.74
C ALA A 13 -11.34 77.55 9.55
N GLY A 14 -11.40 77.02 8.32
CA GLY A 14 -10.96 75.65 8.02
C GLY A 14 -10.02 75.54 6.83
N ARG A 15 -9.24 76.58 6.52
CA ARG A 15 -8.37 76.61 5.32
C ARG A 15 -6.90 76.70 5.72
N ARG A 16 -6.42 75.73 6.52
CA ARG A 16 -4.98 75.57 6.85
C ARG A 16 -4.54 74.19 7.37
N TRP A 17 -5.44 73.20 7.41
CA TRP A 17 -5.11 71.83 7.88
C TRP A 17 -5.11 70.76 6.79
N ALA A 18 -5.24 71.14 5.51
CA ALA A 18 -5.22 70.18 4.39
C ALA A 18 -3.80 69.77 3.94
N GLY A 19 -2.76 70.52 4.34
CA GLY A 19 -1.38 70.28 3.89
C GLY A 19 -0.57 69.27 4.74
N CYS A 20 -0.91 69.11 6.03
CA CYS A 20 -0.19 68.19 6.92
C CYS A 20 -0.83 66.79 6.98
N ALA A 21 -2.13 66.65 6.68
CA ALA A 21 -2.78 65.35 6.63
C ALA A 21 -2.38 64.53 5.38
N LEU A 22 -2.03 65.19 4.26
CA LEU A 22 -1.65 64.50 3.02
C LEU A 22 -0.23 63.89 3.09
N VAL A 23 0.70 64.53 3.82
CA VAL A 23 2.07 64.02 4.00
C VAL A 23 2.09 62.88 5.03
N ALA A 24 1.25 62.92 6.06
CA ALA A 24 1.08 61.80 7.00
C ALA A 24 0.37 60.59 6.36
N LEU A 25 -0.55 60.82 5.41
CA LEU A 25 -1.21 59.74 4.66
C LEU A 25 -0.30 59.13 3.57
N LEU A 26 0.63 59.90 3.01
CA LEU A 26 1.63 59.40 2.06
C LEU A 26 2.84 58.71 2.72
N LEU A 27 3.09 58.94 4.01
CA LEU A 27 4.08 58.18 4.82
C LEU A 27 3.48 56.96 5.54
N ALA A 28 2.15 56.81 5.54
CA ALA A 28 1.45 55.62 6.04
C ALA A 28 1.15 54.59 4.94
N VAL A 29 1.54 54.85 3.69
CA VAL A 29 1.88 53.78 2.73
C VAL A 29 3.34 53.38 3.00
N ALA A 30 3.62 53.01 4.25
CA ALA A 30 4.68 52.05 4.48
C ALA A 30 4.22 50.81 3.72
N THR A 31 4.85 50.56 2.57
CA THR A 31 4.85 49.25 1.97
C THR A 31 5.12 48.29 3.11
N SER A 32 4.11 47.48 3.47
CA SER A 32 4.34 46.26 4.20
C SER A 32 5.25 45.45 3.28
N ALA A 33 6.56 45.67 3.41
CA ALA A 33 7.57 44.82 2.83
C ALA A 33 7.27 43.45 3.42
N GLY A 34 6.54 42.64 2.67
CA GLY A 34 6.12 41.31 3.08
C GLY A 34 7.35 40.59 3.56
N HIS A 35 7.50 40.46 4.88
CA HIS A 35 8.60 39.71 5.44
C HIS A 35 8.37 38.27 5.00
N ALA A 36 9.34 37.72 4.27
CA ALA A 36 9.37 36.31 3.97
C ALA A 36 9.33 35.57 5.32
N ALA A 37 8.34 34.70 5.50
CA ALA A 37 8.27 33.89 6.70
C ALA A 37 9.42 32.88 6.64
N GLU A 38 10.27 32.87 7.68
CA GLU A 38 11.26 31.80 7.82
C GLU A 38 10.58 30.55 8.37
N ILE A 39 10.63 29.48 7.60
CA ILE A 39 10.03 28.21 7.93
C ILE A 39 11.15 27.22 8.29
N ARG A 40 10.95 26.48 9.36
CA ARG A 40 11.90 25.49 9.88
C ARG A 40 11.42 24.10 9.50
N VAL A 41 12.18 23.42 8.65
CA VAL A 41 11.88 22.08 8.13
C VAL A 41 12.79 21.08 8.85
N PRO A 42 12.29 20.33 9.85
CA PRO A 42 13.08 19.31 10.52
C PRO A 42 13.23 18.09 9.60
N LEU A 43 14.46 17.60 9.44
CA LEU A 43 14.77 16.37 8.73
C LEU A 43 15.51 15.42 9.68
N THR A 44 15.22 14.13 9.59
CA THR A 44 15.94 13.09 10.33
C THR A 44 16.61 12.18 9.33
N ILE A 45 17.94 12.09 9.40
CA ILE A 45 18.70 11.10 8.63
C ILE A 45 18.83 9.88 9.54
N ASP A 46 18.10 8.82 9.23
CA ASP A 46 18.06 7.64 10.09
C ASP A 46 19.40 6.89 10.10
N TYR A 47 19.71 6.25 11.24
CA TYR A 47 20.98 5.53 11.40
C TYR A 47 21.15 4.41 10.37
N LEU A 48 20.05 3.80 9.89
CA LEU A 48 20.10 2.76 8.85
C LEU A 48 20.57 3.34 7.51
N THR A 49 20.11 4.54 7.16
CA THR A 49 20.57 5.25 5.98
C THR A 49 22.05 5.60 6.11
N LEU A 50 22.51 6.02 7.30
CA LEU A 50 23.93 6.31 7.55
C LEU A 50 24.79 5.03 7.48
N ASP A 51 24.28 3.90 7.98
CA ASP A 51 24.92 2.59 7.91
C ASP A 51 25.17 2.17 6.47
N GLU A 52 24.13 2.25 5.63
CA GLU A 52 24.25 1.89 4.22
C GLU A 52 25.13 2.88 3.46
N ALA A 53 25.04 4.17 3.77
CA ALA A 53 25.89 5.20 3.17
C ALA A 53 27.37 5.00 3.50
N ILE A 54 27.71 4.71 4.76
CA ILE A 54 29.11 4.48 5.15
C ILE A 54 29.64 3.17 4.58
N ARG A 55 28.81 2.11 4.51
CA ARG A 55 29.19 0.85 3.83
C ARG A 55 29.59 1.12 2.39
N HIS A 56 28.74 1.83 1.64
CA HIS A 56 28.97 2.14 0.24
C HIS A 56 30.17 3.07 -0.01
N GLN A 57 30.48 3.98 0.92
CA GLN A 57 31.59 4.93 0.76
C GLN A 57 32.94 4.38 1.25
N LEU A 58 32.95 3.66 2.38
CA LEU A 58 34.19 3.31 3.08
C LEU A 58 34.50 1.81 3.11
N TYR A 59 33.48 0.94 3.03
CA TYR A 59 33.60 -0.51 3.22
C TYR A 59 33.46 -1.28 1.89
N THR A 60 34.22 -0.87 0.88
CA THR A 60 34.08 -1.33 -0.50
C THR A 60 34.98 -2.50 -0.89
N ALA A 61 35.87 -2.96 0.01
CA ALA A 61 36.72 -4.12 -0.25
C ALA A 61 35.90 -5.42 -0.11
N PRO A 62 36.35 -6.55 -0.71
CA PRO A 62 35.62 -7.82 -0.67
C PRO A 62 35.18 -8.23 0.75
N GLY A 63 33.91 -8.60 0.88
CA GLY A 63 33.27 -8.92 2.16
C GLY A 63 32.84 -7.70 2.97
N ASP A 64 32.50 -6.59 2.30
CA ASP A 64 32.04 -5.33 2.92
C ASP A 64 33.04 -4.79 3.96
N ARG A 65 34.31 -4.77 3.56
CA ARG A 65 35.44 -4.37 4.41
C ARG A 65 35.94 -2.98 4.08
N ALA A 66 36.29 -2.23 5.11
CA ALA A 66 37.14 -1.06 5.00
C ALA A 66 38.59 -1.48 5.24
N ALA A 67 39.41 -1.51 4.18
CA ALA A 67 40.85 -1.70 4.31
C ALA A 67 41.48 -0.42 4.86
N LEU A 68 41.90 -0.43 6.14
CA LEU A 68 42.40 0.76 6.84
C LEU A 68 43.91 0.90 6.71
N TRP A 69 44.63 -0.23 6.76
CA TRP A 69 46.09 -0.26 6.63
C TRP A 69 46.57 -1.64 6.14
N SER A 70 47.66 -1.64 5.38
CA SER A 70 48.42 -2.83 4.98
C SER A 70 49.90 -2.56 5.19
N GLY A 71 50.61 -3.50 5.80
CA GLY A 71 52.05 -3.42 6.00
C GLY A 71 52.84 -3.91 4.78
N PRO A 72 54.18 -3.85 4.84
CA PRO A 72 55.05 -4.40 3.81
C PRO A 72 54.99 -5.94 3.70
N ASP A 73 54.49 -6.62 4.72
CA ASP A 73 54.32 -8.08 4.76
C ASP A 73 52.83 -8.42 4.64
N GLU A 74 52.48 -9.47 3.89
CA GLU A 74 51.09 -9.90 3.67
C GLU A 74 50.36 -10.27 4.98
N CYS A 75 51.11 -10.58 6.04
CA CYS A 75 50.60 -10.89 7.37
C CYS A 75 50.32 -9.64 8.22
N GLN A 76 50.49 -8.44 7.66
CA GLN A 76 50.29 -7.16 8.32
C GLN A 76 49.13 -6.39 7.72
N PHE A 77 48.04 -6.26 8.48
CA PHE A 77 46.85 -5.57 8.00
C PHE A 77 46.00 -5.06 9.16
N LEU A 78 45.19 -4.05 8.86
CA LEU A 78 44.06 -3.59 9.66
C LEU A 78 42.88 -3.39 8.72
N TYR A 79 41.79 -4.11 8.97
CA TYR A 79 40.52 -3.86 8.31
C TYR A 79 39.40 -3.73 9.33
N ALA A 80 38.34 -3.05 8.91
CA ALA A 80 37.10 -2.91 9.65
C ALA A 80 35.92 -3.48 8.82
N GLU A 81 34.89 -3.95 9.50
CA GLU A 81 33.71 -4.59 8.93
C GLU A 81 32.48 -4.31 9.81
N ASN A 82 31.29 -4.49 9.25
CA ASN A 82 30.01 -4.32 9.96
C ASN A 82 29.86 -2.96 10.68
N PRO A 83 29.97 -1.82 9.97
CA PRO A 83 29.70 -0.52 10.59
C PRO A 83 28.23 -0.42 11.01
N SER A 84 27.99 0.24 12.15
CA SER A 84 26.65 0.60 12.61
C SER A 84 26.67 1.90 13.40
N PHE A 85 25.71 2.77 13.13
CA PHE A 85 25.47 4.01 13.83
C PHE A 85 24.39 3.84 14.89
N SER A 86 24.57 4.54 16.00
CA SER A 86 23.59 4.60 17.08
C SER A 86 23.73 5.89 17.87
N ARG A 87 22.78 6.12 18.77
CA ARG A 87 22.81 7.28 19.67
C ARG A 87 23.74 7.02 20.85
N ALA A 88 24.61 7.99 21.16
CA ALA A 88 25.39 8.04 22.39
C ALA A 88 25.14 9.37 23.13
N GLY A 89 24.03 9.46 23.87
CA GLY A 89 23.62 10.69 24.55
C GLY A 89 23.28 11.81 23.55
N GLN A 90 24.12 12.84 23.48
CA GLN A 90 24.04 13.91 22.46
C GLN A 90 24.96 13.68 21.26
N ARG A 91 25.81 12.65 21.32
CA ARG A 91 26.74 12.25 20.27
C ARG A 91 26.17 11.10 19.45
N VAL A 92 26.88 10.80 18.37
CA VAL A 92 26.63 9.67 17.49
C VAL A 92 27.73 8.64 17.74
N GLN A 93 27.36 7.41 18.00
CA GLN A 93 28.29 6.30 18.14
C GLN A 93 28.38 5.56 16.81
N LEU A 94 29.60 5.37 16.31
CA LEU A 94 29.91 4.44 15.22
C LEU A 94 30.60 3.21 15.81
N GLU A 95 29.96 2.06 15.71
CA GLU A 95 30.52 0.77 16.09
C GLU A 95 30.94 0.00 14.84
N THR A 96 32.15 -0.57 14.84
CA THR A 96 32.63 -1.46 13.77
C THR A 96 33.49 -2.58 14.34
N THR A 97 33.38 -3.78 13.76
CA THR A 97 34.32 -4.87 14.04
C THR A 97 35.63 -4.58 13.33
N ALA A 98 36.75 -4.78 14.00
CA ALA A 98 38.07 -4.57 13.40
C ALA A 98 39.01 -5.73 13.71
N VAL A 99 39.84 -6.06 12.72
CA VAL A 99 40.86 -7.10 12.82
C VAL A 99 42.21 -6.50 12.48
N LEU A 100 43.13 -6.60 13.42
CA LEU A 100 44.53 -6.18 13.31
C LEU A 100 45.43 -7.42 13.36
N SER A 101 46.33 -7.52 12.40
CA SER A 101 47.42 -8.49 12.40
C SER A 101 48.75 -7.77 12.21
N LEU A 102 49.72 -8.08 13.07
CA LEU A 102 51.11 -7.62 12.94
C LEU A 102 52.03 -8.84 12.83
N GLY A 103 51.95 -9.54 11.70
CA GLY A 103 52.72 -10.74 11.42
C GLY A 103 53.95 -10.56 10.56
N VAL A 104 54.65 -11.67 10.37
CA VAL A 104 55.68 -11.85 9.35
C VAL A 104 55.44 -13.17 8.62
N ALA A 105 55.62 -13.18 7.30
CA ALA A 105 55.53 -14.38 6.49
C ALA A 105 56.80 -15.21 6.66
N LEU A 106 56.66 -16.44 7.17
CA LEU A 106 57.75 -17.40 7.35
C LEU A 106 57.34 -18.75 6.78
N GLY A 107 57.98 -19.17 5.69
CA GLY A 107 57.70 -20.46 5.03
C GLY A 107 56.28 -20.56 4.45
N GLY A 108 55.73 -19.45 3.94
CA GLY A 108 54.36 -19.40 3.40
C GLY A 108 53.26 -19.41 4.46
N ARG A 109 53.59 -19.16 5.73
CA ARG A 109 52.63 -19.03 6.82
C ARG A 109 52.84 -17.71 7.56
N CYS A 110 51.76 -17.11 8.03
CA CYS A 110 51.83 -15.95 8.89
C CYS A 110 52.16 -16.34 10.32
N VAL A 111 53.30 -15.88 10.81
CA VAL A 111 53.66 -15.94 12.23
C VAL A 111 53.34 -14.57 12.84
N THR A 112 52.31 -14.51 13.67
CA THR A 112 51.70 -13.26 14.14
C THR A 112 51.94 -13.04 15.64
N PRO A 113 52.97 -12.26 16.03
CA PRO A 113 53.22 -11.94 17.44
C PRO A 113 52.10 -11.10 18.08
N LEU A 114 51.27 -10.42 17.27
CA LEU A 114 50.06 -9.74 17.73
C LEU A 114 48.94 -9.94 16.71
N THR A 115 47.83 -10.51 17.17
CA THR A 115 46.54 -10.50 16.50
C THR A 115 45.50 -9.91 17.45
N TRP A 116 44.63 -9.07 16.92
CA TRP A 116 43.50 -8.55 17.64
C TRP A 116 42.26 -8.61 16.75
N ASN A 117 41.19 -9.12 17.32
CA ASN A 117 39.86 -9.10 16.74
C ASN A 117 38.94 -8.54 17.83
N GLY A 118 38.24 -7.47 17.52
CA GLY A 118 37.38 -6.81 18.49
C GLY A 118 36.49 -5.76 17.85
N ILE A 119 35.91 -4.94 18.70
CA ILE A 119 34.96 -3.90 18.33
C ILE A 119 35.61 -2.55 18.62
N VAL A 120 35.57 -1.66 17.65
CA VAL A 120 35.92 -0.24 17.80
C VAL A 120 34.63 0.55 17.92
N GLU A 121 34.51 1.31 18.99
CA GLU A 121 33.40 2.24 19.23
C GLU A 121 33.95 3.66 19.16
N ALA A 122 33.53 4.42 18.17
CA ALA A 122 33.91 5.82 17.99
C ALA A 122 32.74 6.72 18.38
N GLU A 123 32.91 7.49 19.46
CA GLU A 123 31.97 8.55 19.81
C GLU A 123 32.28 9.80 18.98
N SER A 124 31.28 10.26 18.24
CA SER A 124 31.44 11.32 17.25
C SER A 124 30.48 12.48 17.47
N GLU A 125 30.97 13.69 17.24
CA GLU A 125 30.16 14.91 17.21
C GLU A 125 29.73 15.17 15.76
N PRO A 126 28.42 15.08 15.45
CA PRO A 126 27.92 15.36 14.12
C PRO A 126 27.87 16.87 13.86
N TYR A 127 28.27 17.29 12.67
CA TYR A 127 28.20 18.69 12.26
C TYR A 127 27.88 18.83 10.77
N LEU A 128 27.41 20.01 10.37
CA LEU A 128 27.15 20.34 8.97
C LEU A 128 28.30 21.17 8.40
N ALA A 129 29.03 20.59 7.45
CA ALA A 129 30.01 21.29 6.64
C ALA A 129 29.33 22.15 5.55
N ARG A 130 30.15 22.91 4.81
CA ARG A 130 29.67 23.73 3.68
C ARG A 130 28.88 22.88 2.68
N GLY A 131 27.79 23.45 2.16
CA GLY A 131 26.89 22.74 1.26
C GLY A 131 25.99 21.74 1.96
N ILE A 132 25.65 21.93 3.24
CA ILE A 132 24.69 21.07 3.97
C ILE A 132 25.13 19.60 3.90
N ARG A 133 26.41 19.36 4.19
CA ARG A 133 26.99 18.02 4.21
C ARG A 133 27.18 17.58 5.64
N LEU A 134 26.50 16.52 6.04
CA LEU A 134 26.69 15.93 7.36
C LEU A 134 28.05 15.23 7.40
N MET A 135 28.84 15.60 8.40
CA MET A 135 30.15 15.05 8.71
C MET A 135 30.23 14.71 10.20
N LEU A 136 31.25 13.93 10.56
CA LEU A 136 31.47 13.45 11.93
C LEU A 136 32.88 13.84 12.36
N HIS A 137 33.01 14.37 13.57
CA HIS A 137 34.30 14.52 14.23
C HIS A 137 34.41 13.49 15.34
N ILE A 138 35.45 12.65 15.33
CA ILE A 138 35.60 11.60 16.34
C ILE A 138 36.21 12.20 17.60
N ALA A 139 35.41 12.26 18.67
CA ALA A 139 35.81 12.80 19.96
C ALA A 139 36.56 11.76 20.81
N ASP A 140 36.12 10.50 20.77
CA ASP A 140 36.73 9.41 21.55
C ASP A 140 36.62 8.05 20.85
N ILE A 141 37.52 7.13 21.20
CA ILE A 141 37.50 5.74 20.75
C ILE A 141 37.65 4.80 21.93
N ASN A 142 36.72 3.85 22.03
CA ASN A 142 36.80 2.71 22.92
C ASN A 142 37.05 1.41 22.15
N LEU A 143 37.85 0.52 22.73
CA LEU A 143 38.13 -0.80 22.17
C LEU A 143 37.55 -1.89 23.07
N TYR A 144 36.87 -2.84 22.44
CA TYR A 144 36.28 -3.99 23.11
C TYR A 144 36.71 -5.29 22.45
N ASN A 145 36.63 -6.39 23.19
CA ASN A 145 36.70 -7.73 22.62
C ASN A 145 35.35 -8.09 21.94
N PRO A 146 35.24 -9.25 21.24
CA PRO A 146 33.98 -9.66 20.61
C PRO A 146 32.81 -9.91 21.57
N ARG A 147 33.07 -9.97 22.90
CA ARG A 147 32.04 -10.06 23.95
C ARG A 147 31.68 -8.68 24.54
N LYS A 148 32.10 -7.60 23.88
CA LYS A 148 31.89 -6.20 24.28
C LYS A 148 32.45 -5.85 25.67
N GLN A 149 33.51 -6.53 26.09
CA GLN A 149 34.27 -6.17 27.29
C GLN A 149 35.47 -5.29 26.91
N LYS A 150 35.73 -4.23 27.67
CA LYS A 150 36.86 -3.32 27.38
C LYS A 150 38.16 -4.12 27.27
N THR A 151 38.91 -3.87 26.20
CA THR A 151 40.17 -4.56 25.93
C THR A 151 41.31 -3.56 25.79
N LEU A 152 42.50 -3.98 26.19
CA LEU A 152 43.73 -3.23 25.96
C LEU A 152 44.56 -4.02 24.95
N ILE A 153 44.85 -3.40 23.81
CA ILE A 153 45.88 -3.87 22.89
C ILE A 153 47.20 -3.19 23.23
N ALA A 154 48.32 -3.86 22.96
CA ALA A 154 49.65 -3.27 23.14
C ALA A 154 49.71 -1.88 22.48
N GLY A 155 50.41 -0.90 23.09
CA GLY A 155 50.34 0.51 22.68
C GLY A 155 50.50 0.75 21.16
N ARG A 156 51.39 0.01 20.51
CA ARG A 156 51.56 0.05 19.04
C ARG A 156 50.30 -0.30 18.26
N GLY A 157 49.48 -1.25 18.74
CA GLY A 157 48.21 -1.62 18.12
C GLY A 157 47.14 -0.54 18.30
N PHE A 158 47.05 0.06 19.49
CA PHE A 158 46.14 1.19 19.73
C PHE A 158 46.47 2.38 18.85
N ASP A 159 47.76 2.71 18.73
CA ASP A 159 48.25 3.79 17.88
C ASP A 159 47.92 3.56 16.41
N LEU A 160 48.00 2.32 15.92
CA LEU A 160 47.62 1.97 14.54
C LEU A 160 46.12 2.16 14.32
N VAL A 161 45.27 1.65 15.22
CA VAL A 161 43.83 1.84 15.12
C VAL A 161 43.50 3.32 15.08
N LYS A 162 43.99 4.11 16.04
CA LYS A 162 43.73 5.56 16.07
C LYS A 162 44.25 6.28 14.81
N ARG A 163 45.46 5.94 14.35
CA ARG A 163 46.10 6.60 13.20
C ARG A 163 45.39 6.33 11.87
N TYR A 164 44.83 5.14 11.67
CA TYR A 164 44.27 4.74 10.38
C TYR A 164 42.74 4.72 10.38
N LEU A 165 42.09 4.42 11.50
CA LEU A 165 40.64 4.41 11.59
C LEU A 165 40.07 5.82 11.67
N VAL A 166 40.59 6.71 12.55
CA VAL A 166 40.03 8.05 12.73
C VAL A 166 40.01 8.83 11.42
N PRO A 167 41.14 9.04 10.71
CA PRO A 167 41.13 9.86 9.50
C PRO A 167 40.26 9.24 8.41
N ARG A 168 40.21 7.89 8.35
CA ARG A 168 39.36 7.19 7.37
C ARG A 168 37.88 7.39 7.66
N MET A 169 37.44 7.25 8.91
CA MET A 169 36.04 7.44 9.30
C MET A 169 35.61 8.91 9.17
N GLU A 170 36.50 9.87 9.47
CA GLU A 170 36.22 11.31 9.28
C GLU A 170 36.17 11.72 7.80
N THR A 171 36.55 10.86 6.85
CA THR A 171 36.26 11.07 5.42
C THR A 171 34.82 10.77 5.03
N PHE A 172 34.06 10.08 5.89
CA PHE A 172 32.64 9.84 5.64
C PHE A 172 31.89 11.17 5.53
N SER A 173 31.00 11.25 4.54
CA SER A 173 30.10 12.38 4.45
C SER A 173 28.76 11.99 3.85
N TYR A 174 27.70 12.59 4.35
CA TYR A 174 26.36 12.44 3.80
C TYR A 174 25.91 13.77 3.22
N ASP A 175 25.88 13.85 1.89
CA ASP A 175 25.56 15.07 1.14
C ASP A 175 24.04 15.18 0.92
N LEU A 176 23.44 16.27 1.41
CA LEU A 176 22.00 16.52 1.26
C LEU A 176 21.68 17.32 0.00
N ASN A 177 22.67 17.86 -0.71
CA ASN A 177 22.42 18.63 -1.94
C ASN A 177 21.71 17.83 -3.03
N PRO A 178 22.04 16.54 -3.30
CA PRO A 178 21.31 15.78 -4.31
C PRO A 178 19.80 15.76 -4.04
N ALA A 179 19.40 15.55 -2.77
CA ALA A 179 18.00 15.60 -2.37
C ALA A 179 17.39 17.00 -2.55
N LEU A 180 18.11 18.07 -2.17
CA LEU A 180 17.64 19.46 -2.35
C LEU A 180 17.53 19.88 -3.82
N GLN A 181 18.47 19.47 -4.65
CA GLN A 181 18.45 19.73 -6.10
C GLN A 181 17.29 18.98 -6.77
N GLN A 182 17.02 17.75 -6.33
CA GLN A 182 15.85 16.99 -6.76
C GLN A 182 14.56 17.70 -6.35
N LEU A 183 14.45 18.21 -5.13
CA LEU A 183 13.30 19.02 -4.70
C LEU A 183 13.11 20.27 -5.57
N GLY A 184 14.20 20.92 -5.99
CA GLY A 184 14.13 22.03 -6.94
C GLY A 184 13.68 21.63 -8.34
N ALA A 185 14.21 20.53 -8.87
CA ALA A 185 13.80 20.02 -10.18
C ALA A 185 12.32 19.58 -10.19
N LEU A 186 11.82 19.00 -9.09
CA LEU A 186 10.41 18.67 -8.90
C LEU A 186 9.56 19.94 -8.92
N ALA A 187 9.94 20.93 -8.11
CA ALA A 187 9.24 22.19 -8.00
C ALA A 187 9.15 23.02 -9.29
N GLU A 188 10.21 23.00 -10.11
CA GLU A 188 10.23 23.72 -11.38
C GLU A 188 9.31 23.12 -12.45
N ALA A 189 9.07 21.81 -12.38
CA ALA A 189 8.24 21.08 -13.33
C ALA A 189 6.76 21.01 -12.92
N ALA A 190 6.46 21.04 -11.62
CA ALA A 190 5.13 20.78 -11.05
C ALA A 190 4.13 21.96 -11.09
N ALA A 191 4.51 23.07 -11.70
CA ALA A 191 3.98 24.37 -11.32
C ALA A 191 3.60 25.25 -12.53
N THR A 192 2.59 26.12 -12.34
CA THR A 192 2.48 27.31 -13.21
C THR A 192 3.77 28.12 -13.09
N PRO A 193 4.19 28.89 -14.12
CA PRO A 193 5.44 29.65 -14.07
C PRO A 193 5.59 30.48 -12.79
N ALA A 194 4.49 31.02 -12.25
CA ALA A 194 4.46 31.76 -10.99
C ALA A 194 4.74 30.90 -9.74
N VAL A 195 4.25 29.65 -9.69
CA VAL A 195 4.54 28.73 -8.58
C VAL A 195 6.00 28.25 -8.65
N ALA A 196 6.51 27.96 -9.85
CA ALA A 196 7.88 27.50 -10.06
C ALA A 196 8.89 28.56 -9.62
N GLU A 197 8.67 29.83 -10.00
CA GLU A 197 9.49 30.96 -9.53
C GLU A 197 9.50 31.09 -8.00
N ARG A 198 8.34 30.94 -7.34
CA ARG A 198 8.25 31.03 -5.87
C ARG A 198 9.08 29.94 -5.19
N ILE A 199 9.01 28.71 -5.68
CA ILE A 199 9.75 27.60 -5.08
C ILE A 199 11.25 27.74 -5.38
N ARG A 200 11.65 28.14 -6.59
CA ARG A 200 13.07 28.40 -6.89
C ARG A 200 13.65 29.47 -5.98
N ASN A 201 12.93 30.57 -5.78
CA ASN A 201 13.33 31.62 -4.87
C ASN A 201 13.41 31.12 -3.42
N ALA A 202 12.46 30.28 -2.97
CA ALA A 202 12.53 29.69 -1.64
C ALA A 202 13.74 28.76 -1.49
N LEU A 203 13.98 27.86 -2.45
CA LEU A 203 15.10 26.92 -2.41
C LEU A 203 16.47 27.61 -2.45
N ALA A 204 16.58 28.74 -3.14
CA ALA A 204 17.79 29.57 -3.13
C ALA A 204 18.12 30.14 -1.73
N THR A 205 17.14 30.17 -0.81
CA THR A 205 17.36 30.62 0.58
C THR A 205 17.62 29.49 1.57
N VAL A 206 17.58 28.22 1.13
CA VAL A 206 17.77 27.07 2.02
C VAL A 206 19.12 27.16 2.70
N ARG A 207 19.07 27.21 4.03
CA ARG A 207 20.24 27.14 4.91
C ARG A 207 19.99 26.13 6.00
N ALA A 208 21.05 25.51 6.51
CA ALA A 208 20.92 24.66 7.68
C ALA A 208 21.00 25.48 8.96
N ASP A 209 20.20 25.12 9.95
CA ASP A 209 20.47 25.45 11.34
C ASP A 209 21.76 24.75 11.76
N PRO A 210 22.70 25.45 12.43
CA PRO A 210 23.96 24.84 12.87
C PRO A 210 23.75 23.76 13.95
N THR A 211 22.60 23.74 14.60
CA THR A 211 22.28 22.76 15.63
C THR A 211 21.97 21.42 14.99
N VAL A 212 22.86 20.45 15.21
CA VAL A 212 22.68 19.05 14.83
C VAL A 212 22.48 18.24 16.10
N THR A 213 21.45 17.39 16.13
CA THR A 213 21.11 16.63 17.34
C THR A 213 20.97 15.15 17.03
N ALA A 214 21.67 14.31 17.79
CA ALA A 214 21.45 12.88 17.79
C ALA A 214 20.14 12.55 18.53
N THR A 215 19.24 11.83 17.87
CA THR A 215 18.01 11.27 18.43
C THR A 215 18.10 9.74 18.44
N ASP A 216 17.08 9.07 18.96
CA ASP A 216 17.06 7.60 19.01
C ASP A 216 16.95 6.98 17.60
N ASP A 217 16.29 7.68 16.68
CA ASP A 217 16.02 7.19 15.32
C ASP A 217 17.06 7.66 14.29
N GLY A 218 17.92 8.62 14.62
CA GLY A 218 18.92 9.13 13.69
C GLY A 218 19.53 10.49 14.08
N ILE A 219 20.02 11.21 13.09
CA ILE A 219 20.56 12.56 13.24
C ILE A 219 19.52 13.56 12.73
N LYS A 220 19.01 14.40 13.63
CA LYS A 220 18.09 15.46 13.31
C LYS A 220 18.84 16.73 12.94
N ILE A 221 18.51 17.25 11.76
CA ILE A 221 18.94 18.55 11.24
C ILE A 221 17.71 19.42 11.00
N THR A 222 17.87 20.73 10.99
CA THR A 222 16.78 21.65 10.65
C THR A 222 17.22 22.50 9.47
N LEU A 223 16.46 22.47 8.38
CA LEU A 223 16.61 23.41 7.29
C LEU A 223 15.75 24.64 7.55
N ILE A 224 16.23 25.81 7.17
CA ILE A 224 15.53 27.08 7.28
C ILE A 224 15.35 27.59 5.86
N VAL A 225 14.10 27.87 5.50
CA VAL A 225 13.69 28.30 4.16
C VAL A 225 12.88 29.57 4.30
N ALA A 226 13.23 30.62 3.56
CA ALA A 226 12.44 31.83 3.49
C ALA A 226 11.35 31.65 2.41
N VAL A 227 10.09 31.75 2.82
CA VAL A 227 8.94 31.59 1.93
C VAL A 227 8.20 32.91 1.80
N PRO A 228 7.84 33.34 0.57
CA PRO A 228 7.07 34.56 0.39
C PRO A 228 5.74 34.47 1.12
N ALA A 229 5.34 35.55 1.81
CA ALA A 229 4.02 35.65 2.41
C ALA A 229 2.96 35.59 1.30
N VAL A 230 2.26 34.46 1.18
CA VAL A 230 1.11 34.34 0.28
C VAL A 230 -0.11 34.79 1.06
N PRO A 231 -0.89 35.77 0.55
CA PRO A 231 -2.13 36.16 1.20
C PRO A 231 -3.02 34.94 1.34
N GLU A 232 -3.58 34.72 2.55
CA GLU A 232 -4.54 33.64 2.77
C GLU A 232 -5.66 33.76 1.71
N PRO A 233 -6.01 32.66 1.02
CA PRO A 233 -7.10 32.71 0.06
C PRO A 233 -8.35 33.18 0.80
N VAL A 234 -8.95 34.27 0.31
CA VAL A 234 -10.21 34.78 0.83
C VAL A 234 -11.21 33.64 0.74
N ALA A 235 -11.66 33.15 1.89
CA ALA A 235 -12.63 32.07 1.97
C ALA A 235 -13.85 32.45 1.11
N SER A 236 -14.05 31.74 0.00
CA SER A 236 -15.24 31.96 -0.82
C SER A 236 -16.46 31.56 0.00
N GLU A 237 -17.39 32.50 0.22
CA GLU A 237 -18.52 32.35 1.14
C GLU A 237 -19.57 31.31 0.70
N THR A 238 -19.33 30.55 -0.37
CA THR A 238 -20.16 29.39 -0.71
C THR A 238 -19.33 28.37 -1.50
N PRO A 239 -19.21 27.10 -1.04
CA PRO A 239 -18.64 26.04 -1.85
C PRO A 239 -19.51 25.85 -3.10
N ALA A 240 -19.03 26.29 -4.26
CA ALA A 240 -19.62 25.87 -5.52
C ALA A 240 -19.47 24.35 -5.65
N ARG A 241 -20.52 23.66 -6.10
CA ARG A 241 -20.42 22.23 -6.44
C ARG A 241 -19.38 22.08 -7.56
N PRO A 242 -18.43 21.15 -7.47
CA PRO A 242 -17.41 20.97 -8.50
C PRO A 242 -18.07 20.70 -9.85
N THR A 243 -17.53 21.32 -10.89
CA THR A 243 -17.92 21.12 -12.28
C THR A 243 -17.53 19.71 -12.75
N PRO A 244 -18.14 19.17 -13.81
CA PRO A 244 -17.74 17.87 -14.37
C PRO A 244 -16.25 17.78 -14.72
N ALA A 245 -15.66 18.86 -15.25
CA ALA A 245 -14.24 18.91 -15.58
C ALA A 245 -13.35 18.91 -14.33
N GLU A 246 -13.78 19.55 -13.24
CA GLU A 246 -13.06 19.50 -11.96
C GLU A 246 -13.13 18.11 -11.33
N LEU A 247 -14.28 17.41 -11.46
CA LEU A 247 -14.42 16.02 -11.02
C LEU A 247 -13.54 15.06 -11.84
N GLU A 248 -13.49 15.23 -13.15
CA GLU A 248 -12.63 14.42 -14.04
C GLU A 248 -11.14 14.64 -13.73
N ALA A 249 -10.72 15.89 -13.52
CA ALA A 249 -9.35 16.22 -13.11
C ALA A 249 -9.01 15.63 -11.74
N PHE A 250 -9.96 15.67 -10.79
CA PHE A 250 -9.81 15.07 -9.47
C PHE A 250 -9.68 13.55 -9.56
N GLU A 251 -10.55 12.88 -10.31
CA GLU A 251 -10.47 11.44 -10.55
C GLU A 251 -9.14 11.06 -11.21
N LYS A 252 -8.68 11.84 -12.20
CA LYS A 252 -7.38 11.62 -12.83
C LYS A 252 -6.24 11.71 -11.81
N GLN A 253 -6.25 12.70 -10.92
CA GLN A 253 -5.22 12.84 -9.88
C GLN A 253 -5.17 11.62 -8.95
N LEU A 254 -6.35 11.09 -8.58
CA LEU A 254 -6.46 9.88 -7.78
C LEU A 254 -5.97 8.62 -8.51
N ASN A 255 -6.22 8.54 -9.81
CA ASN A 255 -5.76 7.46 -10.68
C ASN A 255 -4.23 7.48 -10.85
N ASP A 256 -3.65 8.66 -11.12
CA ASP A 256 -2.20 8.85 -11.23
C ASP A 256 -1.50 8.42 -9.93
N TRP A 257 -2.07 8.79 -8.78
CA TRP A 257 -1.54 8.38 -7.47
C TRP A 257 -1.54 6.87 -7.26
N ASP A 258 -2.65 6.18 -7.52
CA ASP A 258 -2.65 4.73 -7.34
C ASP A 258 -1.72 4.03 -8.30
N ALA A 259 -1.63 4.47 -9.56
CA ALA A 259 -0.72 3.87 -10.52
C ALA A 259 0.73 3.98 -10.02
N PHE A 260 1.11 5.14 -9.49
CA PHE A 260 2.39 5.32 -8.79
C PHE A 260 2.56 4.38 -7.59
N LEU A 261 1.53 4.25 -6.74
CA LEU A 261 1.60 3.38 -5.58
C LEU A 261 1.76 1.90 -6.00
N VAL A 262 1.03 1.45 -7.02
CA VAL A 262 1.16 0.12 -7.62
C VAL A 262 2.58 -0.09 -8.13
N PHE A 263 3.14 0.88 -8.86
CA PHE A 263 4.53 0.84 -9.29
C PHE A 263 5.47 0.67 -8.10
N ALA A 264 5.33 1.49 -7.06
CA ALA A 264 6.20 1.47 -5.90
C ALA A 264 6.14 0.14 -5.12
N VAL A 265 4.95 -0.39 -4.86
CA VAL A 265 4.80 -1.67 -4.15
C VAL A 265 5.31 -2.85 -4.98
N LYS A 266 5.25 -2.79 -6.32
CA LYS A 266 5.86 -3.81 -7.19
C LYS A 266 7.39 -3.79 -7.09
N GLN A 267 8.01 -2.61 -7.18
CA GLN A 267 9.46 -2.47 -7.04
C GLN A 267 9.97 -2.99 -5.68
N LEU A 268 9.28 -2.60 -4.61
CA LEU A 268 9.60 -3.05 -3.25
C LEU A 268 9.33 -4.55 -3.05
N GLY A 269 8.20 -5.06 -3.57
CA GLY A 269 7.81 -6.46 -3.43
C GLY A 269 8.70 -7.43 -4.22
N VAL A 270 9.30 -6.98 -5.32
CA VAL A 270 10.31 -7.76 -6.07
C VAL A 270 11.62 -7.83 -5.31
N ALA A 271 12.08 -6.70 -4.76
CA ALA A 271 13.37 -6.63 -4.08
C ALA A 271 13.39 -7.43 -2.77
N VAL A 272 12.24 -7.55 -2.10
CA VAL A 272 12.11 -8.21 -0.81
C VAL A 272 11.38 -9.55 -0.96
N GLY A 273 12.09 -10.65 -0.70
CA GLY A 273 11.54 -12.01 -0.75
C GLY A 273 10.65 -12.41 0.44
N ASP A 274 10.38 -11.49 1.36
CA ASP A 274 9.69 -11.76 2.63
C ASP A 274 8.15 -11.68 2.51
N ARG A 275 7.47 -12.69 3.05
CA ARG A 275 6.00 -12.77 3.01
C ARG A 275 5.34 -11.71 3.89
N GLN A 276 5.92 -11.43 5.06
CA GLN A 276 5.36 -10.44 5.96
C GLN A 276 5.40 -9.04 5.32
N PHE A 277 6.54 -8.65 4.76
CA PHE A 277 6.67 -7.37 4.07
C PHE A 277 5.69 -7.24 2.89
N ARG A 278 5.51 -8.29 2.08
CA ARG A 278 4.50 -8.28 1.00
C ARG A 278 3.07 -8.12 1.54
N SER A 279 2.75 -8.72 2.68
CA SER A 279 1.46 -8.51 3.35
C SER A 279 1.28 -7.07 3.82
N GLU A 280 2.33 -6.44 4.36
CA GLU A 280 2.31 -5.02 4.75
C GLU A 280 2.11 -4.11 3.52
N LEU A 281 2.79 -4.38 2.40
CA LEU A 281 2.60 -3.64 1.15
C LEU A 281 1.18 -3.79 0.59
N LEU A 282 0.61 -4.99 0.62
CA LEU A 282 -0.78 -5.22 0.22
C LEU A 282 -1.74 -4.42 1.10
N GLU A 283 -1.52 -4.40 2.42
CA GLU A 283 -2.34 -3.65 3.35
C GLU A 283 -2.30 -2.14 3.05
N ILE A 284 -1.11 -1.59 2.79
CA ILE A 284 -0.92 -0.19 2.40
C ILE A 284 -1.68 0.12 1.11
N LEU A 285 -1.55 -0.73 0.09
CA LEU A 285 -2.24 -0.57 -1.20
C LEU A 285 -3.76 -0.60 -1.03
N LEU A 286 -4.31 -1.61 -0.35
CA LEU A 286 -5.74 -1.73 -0.15
C LEU A 286 -6.28 -0.56 0.67
N THR A 287 -5.61 -0.20 1.78
CA THR A 287 -6.01 0.95 2.61
C THR A 287 -6.05 2.24 1.81
N SER A 288 -5.03 2.48 0.96
CA SER A 288 -5.01 3.63 0.07
C SER A 288 -6.22 3.62 -0.88
N ARG A 289 -6.50 2.50 -1.53
CA ARG A 289 -7.63 2.37 -2.46
C ARG A 289 -9.01 2.54 -1.84
N TYR A 290 -9.24 1.99 -0.64
CA TYR A 290 -10.51 2.25 0.07
C TYR A 290 -10.68 3.74 0.35
N ARG A 291 -9.63 4.44 0.78
CA ARG A 291 -9.70 5.89 0.99
C ARG A 291 -9.87 6.68 -0.31
N LEU A 292 -9.29 6.22 -1.43
CA LEU A 292 -9.55 6.80 -2.75
C LEU A 292 -11.03 6.70 -3.12
N THR A 293 -11.64 5.53 -2.94
CA THR A 293 -13.08 5.37 -3.22
C THR A 293 -13.96 6.25 -2.35
N GLN A 294 -13.59 6.45 -1.07
CA GLN A 294 -14.29 7.38 -0.18
C GLN A 294 -14.13 8.84 -0.64
N ALA A 295 -12.93 9.23 -1.07
CA ALA A 295 -12.66 10.57 -1.61
C ALA A 295 -13.46 10.84 -2.89
N LEU A 296 -13.60 9.84 -3.78
CA LEU A 296 -14.44 9.94 -4.98
C LEU A 296 -15.93 10.06 -4.66
N ALA A 297 -16.41 9.38 -3.61
CA ALA A 297 -17.81 9.43 -3.19
C ALA A 297 -18.18 10.76 -2.50
N SER A 298 -17.20 11.47 -1.95
CA SER A 298 -17.37 12.77 -1.27
C SER A 298 -16.34 13.79 -1.77
N PRO A 299 -16.44 14.22 -3.04
CA PRO A 299 -15.51 15.16 -3.63
C PRO A 299 -15.60 16.52 -2.91
N LEU A 300 -14.45 17.01 -2.45
CA LEU A 300 -14.17 18.31 -1.81
C LEU A 300 -15.39 19.23 -1.60
N SER A 301 -15.98 19.21 -0.40
CA SER A 301 -16.66 20.39 0.14
C SER A 301 -15.60 21.39 0.61
N ALA A 302 -15.68 22.66 0.19
CA ALA A 302 -14.63 23.69 0.32
C ALA A 302 -14.23 24.11 1.77
N ALA A 303 -14.53 23.32 2.80
CA ALA A 303 -14.33 23.64 4.20
C ALA A 303 -13.50 22.60 5.00
N GLY A 304 -12.63 21.83 4.34
CA GLY A 304 -11.76 20.85 5.02
C GLY A 304 -10.36 20.72 4.39
N PRO A 305 -9.41 20.05 5.07
CA PRO A 305 -8.12 19.69 4.48
C PRO A 305 -8.32 18.86 3.21
N ASP A 306 -7.44 19.04 2.23
CA ASP A 306 -7.45 18.25 0.99
C ASP A 306 -7.33 16.74 1.33
N PRO A 307 -8.37 15.93 1.04
CA PRO A 307 -8.38 14.51 1.39
C PRO A 307 -7.33 13.73 0.59
N VAL A 308 -6.97 14.19 -0.61
CA VAL A 308 -5.93 13.56 -1.45
C VAL A 308 -4.57 13.79 -0.81
N ARG A 309 -4.31 15.01 -0.35
CA ARG A 309 -3.07 15.34 0.36
C ARG A 309 -2.92 14.50 1.63
N THR A 310 -4.00 14.38 2.40
CA THR A 310 -4.00 13.60 3.66
C THR A 310 -3.76 12.12 3.38
N LEU A 311 -4.44 11.56 2.37
CA LEU A 311 -4.24 10.20 1.91
C LEU A 311 -2.78 9.95 1.52
N PHE A 312 -2.21 10.85 0.74
CA PHE A 312 -0.87 10.75 0.21
C PHE A 312 0.17 10.71 1.32
N VAL A 313 0.10 11.67 2.26
CA VAL A 313 1.02 11.76 3.41
C VAL A 313 0.94 10.51 4.29
N ASP A 314 -0.26 10.05 4.67
CA ASP A 314 -0.40 8.86 5.51
C ASP A 314 0.10 7.59 4.82
N THR A 315 -0.24 7.41 3.54
CA THR A 315 0.21 6.24 2.78
C THR A 315 1.73 6.24 2.64
N TRP A 316 2.35 7.40 2.39
CA TRP A 316 3.80 7.50 2.31
C TRP A 316 4.47 7.20 3.65
N GLN A 317 3.97 7.75 4.75
CA GLN A 317 4.50 7.48 6.09
C GLN A 317 4.46 5.98 6.41
N ARG A 318 3.35 5.31 6.09
CA ARG A 318 3.23 3.85 6.26
C ARG A 318 4.22 3.08 5.39
N LEU A 319 4.40 3.48 4.13
CA LEU A 319 5.39 2.89 3.24
C LEU A 319 6.81 3.04 3.79
N GLY A 320 7.18 4.25 4.23
CA GLY A 320 8.48 4.51 4.83
C GLY A 320 8.74 3.72 6.10
N LEU A 321 7.73 3.53 6.96
CA LEU A 321 7.82 2.68 8.15
C LEU A 321 8.05 1.20 7.78
N ALA A 322 7.32 0.69 6.80
CA ALA A 322 7.47 -0.68 6.32
C ALA A 322 8.86 -0.93 5.72
N VAL A 323 9.34 -0.02 4.86
CA VAL A 323 10.68 -0.11 4.25
C VAL A 323 11.78 -0.08 5.31
N ARG A 324 11.71 0.83 6.29
CA ARG A 324 12.67 0.89 7.39
C ARG A 324 12.63 -0.35 8.28
N ALA A 325 11.45 -0.91 8.52
CA ALA A 325 11.31 -2.16 9.26
C ALA A 325 11.96 -3.34 8.50
N ALA A 326 11.77 -3.42 7.19
CA ALA A 326 12.45 -4.41 6.34
C ALA A 326 13.97 -4.19 6.31
N ALA A 327 14.44 -2.93 6.25
CA ALA A 327 15.86 -2.59 6.32
C ALA A 327 16.50 -3.09 7.62
N ARG A 328 15.87 -2.84 8.78
CA ARG A 328 16.34 -3.33 10.10
C ARG A 328 16.48 -4.84 10.17
N ARG A 329 15.67 -5.58 9.42
CA ARG A 329 15.71 -7.04 9.33
C ARG A 329 16.70 -7.56 8.28
N GLY A 330 17.43 -6.66 7.60
CA GLY A 330 18.34 -7.01 6.51
C GLY A 330 17.65 -7.53 5.25
N GLN A 331 16.36 -7.20 5.05
CA GLN A 331 15.52 -7.82 4.02
C GLN A 331 15.51 -7.05 2.68
N LEU A 332 16.05 -5.83 2.63
CA LEU A 332 16.09 -5.00 1.41
C LEU A 332 17.18 -5.40 0.39
N GLY A 333 18.08 -6.32 0.77
CA GLY A 333 19.16 -6.80 -0.10
C GLY A 333 20.09 -5.69 -0.58
N SER A 334 20.63 -5.84 -1.80
CA SER A 334 21.60 -4.90 -2.38
C SER A 334 21.03 -3.53 -2.76
N ARG A 335 19.70 -3.37 -2.78
CA ARG A 335 19.01 -2.11 -3.10
C ARG A 335 18.58 -1.32 -1.85
N SER A 336 19.07 -1.70 -0.67
CA SER A 336 18.74 -1.06 0.61
C SER A 336 18.98 0.46 0.58
N LEU A 337 20.18 0.89 0.17
CA LEU A 337 20.52 2.32 0.09
C LEU A 337 19.60 3.08 -0.88
N GLU A 338 19.27 2.49 -2.03
CA GLU A 338 18.39 3.10 -3.03
C GLU A 338 16.99 3.35 -2.46
N PHE A 339 16.39 2.34 -1.82
CA PHE A 339 15.06 2.48 -1.21
C PHE A 339 15.05 3.41 0.00
N LEU A 340 16.07 3.37 0.87
CA LEU A 340 16.18 4.27 2.01
C LEU A 340 16.39 5.72 1.56
N SER A 341 17.18 5.94 0.50
CA SER A 341 17.36 7.26 -0.12
C SER A 341 16.06 7.77 -0.74
N PHE A 342 15.30 6.89 -1.41
CA PHE A 342 13.97 7.21 -1.94
C PHE A 342 12.99 7.63 -0.84
N ILE A 343 12.90 6.85 0.24
CA ILE A 343 12.04 7.19 1.39
C ILE A 343 12.47 8.53 2.00
N SER A 344 13.77 8.75 2.19
CA SER A 344 14.31 10.00 2.72
C SER A 344 14.02 11.21 1.84
N ALA A 345 14.12 11.06 0.51
CA ALA A 345 13.80 12.12 -0.44
C ALA A 345 12.32 12.51 -0.38
N GLY A 346 11.43 11.53 -0.30
CA GLY A 346 10.00 11.82 -0.08
C GLY A 346 9.75 12.48 1.27
N ASP A 347 10.34 11.98 2.37
CA ASP A 347 10.17 12.57 3.71
C ASP A 347 10.55 14.07 3.72
N ALA A 348 11.60 14.45 2.99
CA ALA A 348 11.98 15.86 2.83
C ALA A 348 10.95 16.66 2.02
N LEU A 349 10.42 16.10 0.93
CA LEU A 349 9.34 16.72 0.15
C LEU A 349 8.09 16.95 1.00
N PHE A 350 7.72 15.99 1.84
CA PHE A 350 6.58 16.11 2.76
C PHE A 350 6.78 17.10 3.87
N ALA A 351 7.97 17.09 4.47
CA ALA A 351 8.30 18.06 5.50
C ALA A 351 8.20 19.49 4.94
N LEU A 352 8.63 19.71 3.69
CA LEU A 352 8.48 20.99 3.01
C LEU A 352 7.01 21.35 2.73
N ASP A 353 6.23 20.41 2.18
CA ASP A 353 4.80 20.59 1.90
C ASP A 353 4.00 20.92 3.18
N GLN A 354 4.28 20.22 4.29
CA GLN A 354 3.65 20.48 5.59
C GLN A 354 4.06 21.82 6.20
N ALA A 355 5.34 22.16 6.11
CA ALA A 355 5.86 23.36 6.74
C ALA A 355 5.48 24.64 5.98
N ALA A 356 5.28 24.57 4.67
CA ALA A 356 5.03 25.72 3.81
C ALA A 356 3.86 25.55 2.81
N PRO A 357 2.60 25.39 3.27
CA PRO A 357 1.43 25.29 2.37
C PRO A 357 1.29 26.49 1.42
N ALA A 358 1.82 27.65 1.83
CA ALA A 358 1.89 28.88 1.04
C ALA A 358 2.68 28.72 -0.29
N LEU A 359 3.60 27.76 -0.38
CA LEU A 359 4.28 27.46 -1.66
C LEU A 359 3.29 26.95 -2.73
N GLY A 360 2.09 26.50 -2.33
CA GLY A 360 1.06 26.01 -3.24
C GLY A 360 1.49 24.75 -3.99
N MET A 361 2.43 23.98 -3.43
CA MET A 361 2.88 22.73 -4.02
C MET A 361 1.71 21.75 -4.03
N ARG A 362 1.40 21.25 -5.22
CA ARG A 362 0.53 20.09 -5.42
C ARG A 362 1.37 19.05 -6.13
N ILE A 363 1.21 17.80 -5.71
CA ILE A 363 1.95 16.70 -6.31
C ILE A 363 1.33 16.42 -7.66
N SER A 364 2.12 16.68 -8.71
CA SER A 364 1.72 16.51 -10.10
C SER A 364 2.03 15.09 -10.59
N ALA A 365 1.45 14.71 -11.73
CA ALA A 365 1.80 13.46 -12.40
C ALA A 365 3.31 13.38 -12.73
N ASP A 366 3.93 14.50 -13.10
CA ASP A 366 5.35 14.52 -13.42
C ASP A 366 6.24 14.32 -12.19
N ASP A 367 5.80 14.76 -11.00
CA ASP A 367 6.50 14.48 -9.74
C ASP A 367 6.48 12.99 -9.42
N LEU A 368 5.33 12.33 -9.61
CA LEU A 368 5.19 10.89 -9.38
C LEU A 368 6.06 10.08 -10.36
N ARG A 369 6.12 10.48 -11.64
CA ARG A 369 7.01 9.84 -12.63
C ARG A 369 8.48 9.98 -12.25
N ARG A 370 8.89 11.14 -11.74
CA ARG A 370 10.28 11.37 -11.29
C ARG A 370 10.61 10.56 -10.05
N LEU A 371 9.71 10.50 -9.06
CA LEU A 371 9.86 9.63 -7.89
C LEU A 371 9.98 8.16 -8.31
N ALA A 372 9.19 7.72 -9.28
CA ALA A 372 9.28 6.38 -9.84
C ALA A 372 10.63 6.12 -10.51
N HIS A 373 11.17 7.09 -11.26
CA HIS A 373 12.49 6.99 -11.88
C HIS A 373 13.64 6.96 -10.85
N ILE A 374 13.50 7.63 -9.69
CA ILE A 374 14.46 7.52 -8.58
C ILE A 374 14.46 6.09 -8.01
N MET A 375 13.27 5.50 -7.85
CA MET A 375 13.11 4.17 -7.28
C MET A 375 13.52 3.04 -8.22
N ALA A 376 13.39 3.23 -9.53
CA ALA A 376 13.79 2.24 -10.53
C ALA A 376 14.19 2.97 -11.83
N PRO A 377 15.45 3.43 -11.93
CA PRO A 377 15.92 4.20 -13.09
C PRO A 377 15.85 3.41 -14.40
N ASP A 378 15.99 2.08 -14.31
CA ASP A 378 15.96 1.16 -15.46
C ASP A 378 14.55 0.67 -15.81
N ALA A 379 13.51 1.10 -15.09
CA ALA A 379 12.15 0.69 -15.37
C ALA A 379 11.65 1.26 -16.71
N THR A 380 11.06 0.40 -17.54
CA THR A 380 10.47 0.77 -18.83
C THR A 380 8.95 0.92 -18.73
N GLY A 381 8.38 1.92 -19.40
CA GLY A 381 6.93 2.18 -19.42
C GLY A 381 6.55 3.44 -18.64
N ASP A 382 5.26 3.83 -18.70
CA ASP A 382 4.75 4.92 -17.87
C ASP A 382 4.42 4.38 -16.47
N PRO A 383 5.09 4.83 -15.39
CA PRO A 383 4.79 4.38 -14.04
C PRO A 383 3.41 4.85 -13.54
N LEU A 384 2.72 5.71 -14.30
CA LEU A 384 1.36 6.16 -14.03
C LEU A 384 0.30 5.54 -14.95
N GLU A 385 0.65 4.47 -15.68
CA GLU A 385 -0.33 3.77 -16.50
C GLU A 385 -1.48 3.22 -15.62
N PHE A 386 -2.68 3.74 -15.83
CA PHE A 386 -3.87 3.36 -15.09
C PHE A 386 -4.83 2.55 -15.97
N ASN A 387 -5.22 1.36 -15.52
CA ASN A 387 -6.25 0.55 -16.16
C ASN A 387 -6.90 -0.43 -15.17
N PHE A 388 -7.97 -1.10 -15.60
CA PHE A 388 -8.67 -2.14 -14.84
C PHE A 388 -8.25 -3.57 -15.22
N ALA A 389 -7.21 -3.72 -16.04
CA ALA A 389 -6.75 -5.04 -16.44
C ALA A 389 -6.17 -5.80 -15.23
N GLU A 390 -6.19 -7.13 -15.31
CA GLU A 390 -5.46 -7.95 -14.34
C GLU A 390 -3.95 -7.75 -14.59
N ASP A 391 -3.19 -7.48 -13.52
CA ASP A 391 -1.73 -7.35 -13.54
C ASP A 391 -1.14 -8.65 -12.97
N PRO A 392 -0.58 -9.55 -13.81
CA PRO A 392 -0.04 -10.83 -13.38
C PRO A 392 1.11 -10.69 -12.37
N GLU A 393 1.90 -9.61 -12.46
CA GLU A 393 3.01 -9.38 -11.56
C GLU A 393 2.53 -8.90 -10.20
N LEU A 394 1.61 -7.93 -10.16
CA LEU A 394 0.98 -7.47 -8.92
C LEU A 394 0.30 -8.64 -8.20
N LYS A 395 -0.44 -9.47 -8.94
CA LYS A 395 -1.10 -10.66 -8.40
C LYS A 395 -0.11 -11.71 -7.89
N ARG A 396 0.99 -11.96 -8.60
CA ARG A 396 2.04 -12.89 -8.14
C ARG A 396 2.74 -12.39 -6.88
N LEU A 397 2.96 -11.08 -6.76
CA LEU A 397 3.68 -10.48 -5.65
C LEU A 397 2.81 -10.34 -4.40
N LEU A 398 1.60 -9.82 -4.56
CA LEU A 398 0.75 -9.35 -3.46
C LEU A 398 -0.66 -9.98 -3.49
N GLY A 399 -1.01 -10.72 -4.54
CA GLY A 399 -2.35 -11.27 -4.70
C GLY A 399 -2.65 -12.45 -3.79
N PRO A 400 -3.93 -12.84 -3.69
CA PRO A 400 -4.34 -14.05 -3.01
C PRO A 400 -3.63 -15.29 -3.60
N THR A 401 -3.39 -16.29 -2.76
CA THR A 401 -2.66 -17.50 -3.14
C THR A 401 -3.44 -18.42 -4.09
N LEU A 402 -4.76 -18.30 -4.11
CA LEU A 402 -5.62 -19.01 -5.04
C LEU A 402 -6.01 -18.12 -6.22
N ALA A 403 -6.11 -18.72 -7.40
CA ALA A 403 -6.77 -18.09 -8.52
C ALA A 403 -8.26 -18.44 -8.48
N PRO A 404 -9.17 -17.44 -8.68
CA PRO A 404 -10.58 -17.73 -8.78
C PRO A 404 -10.85 -18.64 -9.97
N LEU A 405 -11.72 -19.63 -9.77
CA LEU A 405 -12.16 -20.47 -10.87
C LEU A 405 -13.02 -19.69 -11.83
N THR A 406 -12.87 -20.02 -13.10
CA THR A 406 -13.87 -19.69 -14.10
C THR A 406 -14.79 -20.87 -14.34
N GLY A 407 -16.08 -20.59 -14.50
CA GLY A 407 -16.98 -21.50 -15.18
C GLY A 407 -16.48 -21.80 -16.60
N THR A 408 -16.90 -22.93 -17.16
CA THR A 408 -16.59 -23.28 -18.56
C THR A 408 -16.95 -22.12 -19.49
N PRO A 409 -15.99 -21.55 -20.24
CA PRO A 409 -16.28 -20.47 -21.18
C PRO A 409 -17.16 -21.00 -22.31
N GLU A 410 -18.09 -20.18 -22.78
CA GLU A 410 -18.77 -20.42 -24.05
C GLU A 410 -18.42 -19.25 -24.98
N SER A 411 -18.04 -19.60 -26.20
CA SER A 411 -17.79 -18.67 -27.29
C SER A 411 -18.93 -17.66 -27.36
N SER A 412 -18.61 -16.37 -27.19
CA SER A 412 -19.59 -15.29 -27.36
C SER A 412 -20.36 -15.50 -28.67
N PRO A 413 -21.71 -15.45 -28.68
CA PRO A 413 -22.43 -15.50 -29.93
C PRO A 413 -22.03 -14.24 -30.71
N THR A 414 -21.27 -14.43 -31.78
CA THR A 414 -21.08 -13.39 -32.78
C THR A 414 -22.48 -13.02 -33.26
N ILE A 415 -22.89 -11.79 -33.02
CA ILE A 415 -24.03 -11.20 -33.73
C ILE A 415 -23.56 -11.07 -35.18
N SER A 416 -23.66 -12.16 -35.93
CA SER A 416 -23.44 -12.16 -37.37
C SER A 416 -24.72 -11.64 -37.99
N SER A 417 -24.80 -10.32 -38.15
CA SER A 417 -25.72 -9.71 -39.08
C SER A 417 -25.37 -10.21 -40.48
N SER A 418 -26.14 -11.15 -41.01
CA SER A 418 -26.14 -11.45 -42.44
C SER A 418 -27.59 -11.44 -42.94
N PRO A 419 -27.87 -10.82 -44.10
CA PRO A 419 -29.23 -10.58 -44.55
C PRO A 419 -29.88 -11.87 -45.08
N ALA A 420 -31.21 -11.83 -45.11
CA ALA A 420 -32.10 -12.88 -45.59
C ALA A 420 -31.71 -13.46 -46.96
N GLU A 421 -31.75 -14.79 -47.08
CA GLU A 421 -31.97 -15.49 -48.34
C GLU A 421 -32.89 -16.70 -48.13
N THR A 422 -33.85 -16.80 -49.05
CA THR A 422 -35.02 -17.70 -49.13
C THR A 422 -34.60 -19.11 -49.61
N PRO A 423 -35.43 -20.18 -49.44
CA PRO A 423 -34.97 -21.56 -49.39
C PRO A 423 -34.90 -22.26 -50.76
N GLY A 424 -33.97 -23.21 -50.90
CA GLY A 424 -33.85 -24.04 -52.11
C GLY A 424 -33.24 -25.42 -51.87
N ALA A 425 -34.11 -26.43 -51.92
CA ALA A 425 -33.99 -27.78 -52.49
C ALA A 425 -32.87 -28.77 -52.07
N ALA A 426 -33.26 -30.05 -52.07
CA ALA A 426 -32.61 -31.18 -51.42
C ALA A 426 -31.90 -32.18 -52.37
N SER A 427 -31.00 -32.98 -51.75
CA SER A 427 -30.62 -34.40 -52.02
C SER A 427 -29.54 -34.74 -53.07
N PRO A 428 -28.90 -35.96 -53.04
CA PRO A 428 -28.27 -36.66 -51.89
C PRO A 428 -26.98 -37.50 -52.22
N SER A 429 -26.38 -38.09 -51.17
CA SER A 429 -25.65 -39.40 -51.08
C SER A 429 -24.18 -39.57 -51.53
N PRO A 430 -23.45 -40.64 -51.09
CA PRO A 430 -23.55 -41.46 -49.85
C PRO A 430 -22.20 -41.81 -49.15
N ASN A 431 -22.31 -42.38 -47.93
CA ASN A 431 -21.27 -43.06 -47.14
C ASN A 431 -20.74 -44.35 -47.82
N PRO A 432 -19.66 -44.96 -47.26
CA PRO A 432 -19.92 -46.23 -46.56
C PRO A 432 -19.11 -46.48 -45.27
N THR A 433 -19.78 -47.14 -44.33
CA THR A 433 -19.24 -47.88 -43.17
C THR A 433 -18.67 -49.24 -43.62
N PRO A 434 -17.87 -49.91 -42.77
CA PRO A 434 -18.05 -51.35 -42.62
C PRO A 434 -18.15 -51.83 -41.17
N THR A 435 -19.04 -52.81 -40.98
CA THR A 435 -19.18 -53.66 -39.79
C THR A 435 -19.08 -55.10 -40.28
N ALA A 436 -18.30 -55.97 -39.62
CA ALA A 436 -18.70 -57.37 -39.38
C ALA A 436 -17.70 -58.17 -38.53
N ARG A 437 -18.34 -58.93 -37.63
CA ARG A 437 -17.94 -59.98 -36.69
C ARG A 437 -17.42 -61.27 -37.35
N GLY A 438 -16.65 -62.06 -36.58
CA GLY A 438 -16.49 -63.51 -36.79
C GLY A 438 -15.61 -64.20 -35.72
N THR A 439 -16.22 -64.98 -34.82
CA THR A 439 -15.65 -65.94 -33.84
C THR A 439 -15.55 -67.37 -34.46
N PRO A 440 -15.30 -68.54 -33.78
CA PRO A 440 -15.05 -68.89 -32.35
C PRO A 440 -14.02 -70.05 -32.09
N GLN A 441 -13.99 -70.57 -30.83
CA GLN A 441 -13.60 -71.93 -30.30
C GLN A 441 -12.37 -71.95 -29.37
N THR A 442 -12.26 -72.65 -28.22
CA THR A 442 -13.00 -73.65 -27.39
C THR A 442 -12.34 -73.60 -25.97
N SER A 443 -12.90 -73.98 -24.81
CA SER A 443 -13.44 -75.28 -24.35
C SER A 443 -14.14 -75.12 -22.97
N GLY A 444 -14.96 -76.11 -22.59
CA GLY A 444 -15.96 -76.12 -21.49
C GLY A 444 -15.43 -75.96 -20.06
N TRP A 445 -16.20 -76.07 -18.97
CA TRP A 445 -17.30 -76.99 -18.65
C TRP A 445 -18.31 -76.33 -17.68
N LEU A 446 -19.59 -76.72 -17.75
CA LEU A 446 -20.72 -76.26 -16.92
C LEU A 446 -21.03 -77.26 -15.80
N HIS A 447 -21.22 -76.78 -14.56
CA HIS A 447 -22.24 -77.28 -13.63
C HIS A 447 -22.82 -76.10 -12.81
N ILE A 448 -24.14 -75.93 -12.94
CA ILE A 448 -25.10 -75.07 -12.20
C ILE A 448 -26.08 -76.08 -11.51
N PRO A 449 -26.91 -75.80 -10.46
CA PRO A 449 -27.29 -74.54 -9.78
C PRO A 449 -27.36 -74.59 -8.23
N TRP A 450 -27.40 -73.40 -7.60
CA TRP A 450 -28.50 -73.05 -6.67
C TRP A 450 -28.66 -71.52 -6.70
N SER A 451 -29.92 -71.14 -6.58
CA SER A 451 -30.53 -69.88 -6.97
C SER A 451 -30.66 -68.89 -5.81
N LEU A 452 -30.83 -67.61 -6.20
CA LEU A 452 -31.40 -66.48 -5.44
C LEU A 452 -30.44 -65.73 -4.51
N ILE A 453 -29.86 -64.65 -5.02
CA ILE A 453 -30.09 -63.23 -4.64
C ILE A 453 -29.07 -62.41 -5.45
N GLU A 454 -29.52 -61.72 -6.50
CA GLU A 454 -28.74 -60.65 -7.13
C GLU A 454 -29.10 -59.33 -6.44
N PRO A 455 -28.15 -58.61 -5.83
CA PRO A 455 -28.33 -57.20 -5.54
C PRO A 455 -28.27 -56.45 -6.88
N ARG A 456 -29.27 -55.60 -7.12
CA ARG A 456 -29.21 -54.60 -8.20
C ARG A 456 -27.91 -53.80 -8.06
N ASP A 457 -27.10 -53.81 -9.10
CA ASP A 457 -25.96 -52.91 -9.26
C ASP A 457 -26.46 -51.46 -9.23
N VAL A 458 -26.40 -50.85 -8.05
CA VAL A 458 -26.33 -49.40 -7.92
C VAL A 458 -24.89 -49.02 -8.24
N CYS A 459 -24.65 -48.58 -9.47
CA CYS A 459 -23.40 -47.90 -9.83
C CYS A 459 -23.32 -46.59 -9.04
N ALA A 460 -22.81 -46.63 -7.82
CA ALA A 460 -22.32 -45.44 -7.13
C ALA A 460 -21.02 -45.02 -7.83
N GLY A 461 -21.13 -44.10 -8.81
CA GLY A 461 -19.96 -43.43 -9.35
C GLY A 461 -19.22 -42.73 -8.21
N GLU A 462 -17.88 -42.74 -8.26
CA GLU A 462 -17.08 -42.02 -7.26
C GLU A 462 -17.53 -40.55 -7.16
N PRO A 463 -17.60 -39.98 -5.95
CA PRO A 463 -18.02 -38.59 -5.78
C PRO A 463 -17.07 -37.69 -6.57
N LEU A 464 -17.65 -36.90 -7.48
CA LEU A 464 -16.91 -35.88 -8.24
C LEU A 464 -16.10 -35.00 -7.28
N GLY A 465 -14.85 -34.65 -7.65
CA GLY A 465 -14.09 -33.63 -6.93
C GLY A 465 -14.82 -32.29 -6.86
N ILE A 466 -14.41 -31.40 -5.94
CA ILE A 466 -15.09 -30.11 -5.70
C ILE A 466 -15.19 -29.23 -6.95
N VAL A 467 -14.17 -29.23 -7.80
CA VAL A 467 -14.11 -28.35 -8.99
C VAL A 467 -15.20 -28.69 -10.04
N PRO A 468 -15.39 -29.96 -10.45
CA PRO A 468 -16.55 -30.33 -11.28
C PRO A 468 -17.90 -29.95 -10.66
N GLN A 469 -18.08 -30.11 -9.35
CA GLN A 469 -19.33 -29.75 -8.68
C GLN A 469 -19.57 -28.23 -8.73
N LEU A 470 -18.54 -27.41 -8.49
CA LEU A 470 -18.62 -25.96 -8.63
C LEU A 470 -19.07 -25.55 -10.02
N ASN A 471 -18.47 -26.13 -11.07
CA ASN A 471 -18.86 -25.85 -12.45
C ASN A 471 -20.31 -26.24 -12.76
N GLN A 472 -20.76 -27.39 -12.23
CA GLN A 472 -22.12 -27.88 -12.44
C GLN A 472 -23.17 -26.98 -11.76
N VAL A 473 -22.88 -26.46 -10.57
CA VAL A 473 -23.77 -25.53 -9.88
C VAL A 473 -23.76 -24.17 -10.57
N ALA A 474 -22.57 -23.67 -10.92
CA ALA A 474 -22.41 -22.39 -11.60
C ALA A 474 -23.11 -22.34 -12.97
N SER A 475 -23.16 -23.45 -13.71
CA SER A 475 -23.87 -23.50 -14.98
C SER A 475 -25.39 -23.32 -14.83
N ARG A 476 -25.98 -23.79 -13.72
CA ARG A 476 -27.40 -23.57 -13.40
C ARG A 476 -27.70 -22.14 -12.98
N LEU A 477 -26.71 -21.43 -12.42
CA LEU A 477 -26.83 -20.04 -11.99
C LEU A 477 -26.44 -19.02 -13.09
N ARG A 478 -26.01 -19.51 -14.27
CA ARG A 478 -25.51 -18.66 -15.36
C ARG A 478 -26.62 -17.75 -15.88
N ARG A 479 -26.45 -16.43 -15.71
CA ARG A 479 -27.41 -15.39 -16.13
C ARG A 479 -28.84 -15.58 -15.59
N VAL A 480 -28.98 -16.26 -14.45
CA VAL A 480 -30.29 -16.44 -13.80
C VAL A 480 -30.58 -15.25 -12.90
N VAL A 481 -31.73 -14.62 -13.12
CA VAL A 481 -32.30 -13.60 -12.22
C VAL A 481 -33.36 -14.28 -11.36
N VAL A 482 -33.28 -14.08 -10.05
CA VAL A 482 -34.24 -14.66 -9.11
C VAL A 482 -35.63 -14.04 -9.27
N ASP A 483 -36.66 -14.86 -9.27
CA ASP A 483 -38.07 -14.49 -9.31
C ASP A 483 -38.92 -15.48 -8.50
N GLU A 484 -40.22 -15.22 -8.38
CA GLU A 484 -41.15 -16.08 -7.62
C GLU A 484 -41.18 -17.53 -8.11
N ALA A 485 -40.96 -17.76 -9.41
CA ALA A 485 -41.04 -19.09 -10.01
C ALA A 485 -39.78 -19.93 -9.72
N ASN A 486 -38.61 -19.30 -9.59
CA ASN A 486 -37.34 -20.00 -9.44
C ASN A 486 -36.67 -19.86 -8.06
N ALA A 487 -37.22 -19.04 -7.14
CA ALA A 487 -36.57 -18.65 -5.88
C ALA A 487 -36.05 -19.83 -5.04
N LEU A 488 -36.83 -20.90 -4.89
CA LEU A 488 -36.43 -22.06 -4.09
C LEU A 488 -35.20 -22.77 -4.66
N GLY A 489 -35.21 -23.04 -5.98
CA GLY A 489 -34.11 -23.69 -6.66
C GLY A 489 -32.86 -22.80 -6.73
N TYR A 490 -33.06 -21.52 -7.06
CA TYR A 490 -32.00 -20.52 -7.08
C TYR A 490 -31.28 -20.42 -5.73
N ARG A 491 -32.03 -20.37 -4.63
CA ARG A 491 -31.48 -20.34 -3.27
C ARG A 491 -30.63 -21.58 -2.98
N GLY A 492 -31.12 -22.77 -3.32
CA GLY A 492 -30.39 -24.03 -3.09
C GLY A 492 -29.10 -24.09 -3.89
N ASP A 493 -29.12 -23.66 -5.16
CA ASP A 493 -27.93 -23.59 -6.00
C ASP A 493 -26.92 -22.54 -5.49
N MET A 494 -27.38 -21.36 -5.07
CA MET A 494 -26.50 -20.33 -4.49
C MET A 494 -25.87 -20.78 -3.17
N GLU A 495 -26.64 -21.40 -2.28
CA GLU A 495 -26.11 -21.97 -1.04
C GLU A 495 -25.02 -23.00 -1.34
N ARG A 496 -25.29 -23.92 -2.28
CA ARG A 496 -24.31 -24.94 -2.67
C ARG A 496 -23.05 -24.33 -3.30
N LEU A 497 -23.19 -23.30 -4.13
CA LEU A 497 -22.06 -22.58 -4.72
C LEU A 497 -21.17 -21.97 -3.64
N LEU A 498 -21.76 -21.26 -2.68
CA LEU A 498 -21.02 -20.63 -1.57
C LEU A 498 -20.34 -21.68 -0.69
N GLU A 499 -21.02 -22.77 -0.36
CA GLU A 499 -20.44 -23.87 0.44
C GLU A 499 -19.22 -24.51 -0.23
N LEU A 500 -19.35 -24.85 -1.52
CA LEU A 500 -18.25 -25.43 -2.29
C LEU A 500 -17.09 -24.45 -2.47
N SER A 501 -17.38 -23.15 -2.59
CA SER A 501 -16.36 -22.09 -2.70
C SER A 501 -15.55 -21.99 -1.41
N VAL A 502 -16.23 -22.05 -0.25
CA VAL A 502 -15.57 -22.12 1.07
C VAL A 502 -14.74 -23.39 1.20
N GLN A 503 -15.27 -24.55 0.83
CA GLN A 503 -14.55 -25.83 0.93
C GLN A 503 -13.25 -25.79 0.13
N ARG A 504 -13.30 -25.37 -1.13
CA ARG A 504 -12.11 -25.17 -1.97
C ARG A 504 -11.10 -24.23 -1.32
N GLN A 505 -11.56 -23.10 -0.77
CA GLN A 505 -10.68 -22.13 -0.12
C GLN A 505 -9.98 -22.71 1.11
N LEU A 506 -10.72 -23.46 1.94
CA LEU A 506 -10.20 -24.09 3.15
C LEU A 506 -9.24 -25.25 2.87
N GLU A 507 -9.39 -25.95 1.75
CA GLU A 507 -8.44 -26.99 1.31
C GLU A 507 -7.07 -26.42 0.93
N ALA A 508 -7.04 -25.19 0.42
CA ALA A 508 -5.81 -24.51 0.01
C ALA A 508 -5.22 -23.57 1.08
N SER A 509 -5.92 -23.38 2.21
CA SER A 509 -5.58 -22.43 3.25
C SER A 509 -4.94 -23.11 4.47
N ASP A 510 -4.05 -22.38 5.14
CA ASP A 510 -3.48 -22.72 6.45
C ASP A 510 -4.33 -22.23 7.64
N LEU A 511 -5.59 -21.80 7.40
CA LEU A 511 -6.49 -21.34 8.45
C LEU A 511 -6.72 -22.45 9.49
N ASP A 512 -6.42 -22.11 10.75
CA ASP A 512 -6.64 -22.98 11.90
C ASP A 512 -8.08 -23.52 11.90
N THR A 513 -8.19 -24.83 12.09
CA THR A 513 -9.44 -25.58 12.17
C THR A 513 -10.51 -24.94 13.07
N ARG A 514 -10.09 -24.26 14.15
CA ARG A 514 -10.97 -23.54 15.07
C ARG A 514 -11.79 -22.43 14.40
N PHE A 515 -11.24 -21.78 13.37
CA PHE A 515 -11.89 -20.67 12.68
C PHE A 515 -12.71 -21.10 11.45
N ARG A 516 -12.54 -22.35 10.99
CA ARG A 516 -13.23 -22.85 9.80
C ARG A 516 -14.77 -22.77 9.89
N PRO A 517 -15.42 -23.13 11.01
CA PRO A 517 -16.88 -22.97 11.14
C PRO A 517 -17.33 -21.51 11.03
N THR A 518 -16.57 -20.59 11.62
CA THR A 518 -16.83 -19.15 11.52
C THR A 518 -16.67 -18.67 10.07
N PHE A 519 -15.65 -19.15 9.37
CA PHE A 519 -15.39 -18.78 7.97
C PHE A 519 -16.52 -19.24 7.03
N HIS A 520 -17.09 -20.43 7.24
CA HIS A 520 -18.28 -20.89 6.52
C HIS A 520 -19.48 -19.93 6.69
N LYS A 521 -19.76 -19.54 7.93
CA LYS A 521 -20.87 -18.63 8.26
C LYS A 521 -20.61 -17.22 7.71
N LEU A 522 -19.36 -16.75 7.81
CA LEU A 522 -18.92 -15.45 7.32
C LEU A 522 -19.22 -15.29 5.82
N VAL A 523 -18.78 -16.23 4.97
CA VAL A 523 -18.98 -16.10 3.51
C VAL A 523 -20.47 -16.05 3.15
N LYS A 524 -21.31 -16.93 3.74
CA LYS A 524 -22.77 -16.90 3.52
C LYS A 524 -23.40 -15.58 3.96
N SER A 525 -22.97 -15.05 5.11
CA SER A 525 -23.50 -13.81 5.70
C SER A 525 -23.05 -12.58 4.91
N THR A 526 -21.81 -12.56 4.40
CA THR A 526 -21.31 -11.51 3.53
C THR A 526 -22.09 -11.50 2.22
N ALA A 527 -22.26 -12.63 1.53
CA ALA A 527 -23.07 -12.68 0.31
C ALA A 527 -24.52 -12.21 0.54
N TRP A 528 -25.09 -12.51 1.72
CA TRP A 528 -26.42 -12.04 2.11
C TRP A 528 -26.41 -10.51 2.24
N GLN A 529 -25.50 -9.98 3.06
CA GLN A 529 -25.36 -8.55 3.31
C GLN A 529 -25.10 -7.75 2.02
N GLU A 530 -24.24 -8.25 1.16
CA GLU A 530 -23.75 -7.54 -0.01
C GLU A 530 -24.75 -7.55 -1.17
N SER A 531 -25.41 -8.68 -1.46
CA SER A 531 -26.24 -8.79 -2.67
C SER A 531 -27.58 -9.47 -2.49
N CYS A 532 -27.92 -9.93 -1.28
CA CYS A 532 -29.00 -10.89 -1.05
C CYS A 532 -28.83 -12.18 -1.85
N TRP A 533 -27.59 -12.67 -1.97
CA TRP A 533 -27.22 -13.84 -2.78
C TRP A 533 -27.53 -13.69 -4.28
N ARG A 534 -27.32 -12.50 -4.86
CA ARG A 534 -27.63 -12.23 -6.29
C ARG A 534 -26.41 -11.79 -7.07
N GLN A 535 -26.20 -12.41 -8.23
CA GLN A 535 -25.22 -11.95 -9.23
C GLN A 535 -25.87 -11.07 -10.31
N PHE A 536 -27.06 -11.44 -10.76
CA PHE A 536 -27.71 -10.86 -11.93
C PHE A 536 -29.05 -10.21 -11.58
N VAL A 537 -29.39 -9.16 -12.32
CA VAL A 537 -30.64 -8.41 -12.21
C VAL A 537 -31.20 -8.12 -13.60
N ARG A 538 -32.49 -7.79 -13.69
CA ARG A 538 -33.07 -7.24 -14.92
C ARG A 538 -33.04 -5.71 -14.86
N ARG A 539 -32.50 -5.07 -15.90
CA ARG A 539 -32.61 -3.62 -16.16
C ARG A 539 -33.02 -3.44 -17.61
N ASP A 540 -34.03 -2.62 -17.86
CA ASP A 540 -34.57 -2.39 -19.21
C ASP A 540 -34.87 -3.70 -19.97
N GLU A 541 -35.52 -4.65 -19.28
CA GLU A 541 -35.83 -6.01 -19.76
C GLU A 541 -34.63 -6.91 -20.09
N GLN A 542 -33.40 -6.42 -19.94
CA GLN A 542 -32.17 -7.17 -20.20
C GLN A 542 -31.56 -7.70 -18.90
N VAL A 543 -31.04 -8.93 -18.96
CA VAL A 543 -30.24 -9.49 -17.86
C VAL A 543 -28.88 -8.82 -17.85
N THR A 544 -28.54 -8.21 -16.72
CA THR A 544 -27.23 -7.61 -16.46
C THR A 544 -26.72 -8.04 -15.08
N TRP A 545 -25.47 -7.70 -14.75
CA TRP A 545 -24.90 -7.96 -13.43
C TRP A 545 -25.36 -6.91 -12.41
N LEU A 546 -25.30 -7.29 -11.13
CA LEU A 546 -25.49 -6.36 -10.03
C LEU A 546 -24.25 -5.47 -9.90
N GLU A 547 -24.44 -4.15 -9.94
CA GLU A 547 -23.37 -3.18 -9.70
C GLU A 547 -23.89 -2.03 -8.83
N SER A 548 -23.16 -1.73 -7.76
CA SER A 548 -23.44 -0.59 -6.87
C SER A 548 -23.01 0.74 -7.52
N SER A 549 -23.45 1.87 -6.97
CA SER A 549 -22.98 3.20 -7.39
C SER A 549 -21.50 3.44 -7.09
N THR A 550 -20.91 2.66 -6.18
CA THR A 550 -19.49 2.72 -5.78
C THR A 550 -18.60 1.75 -6.56
N GLY A 551 -19.16 1.01 -7.53
CA GLY A 551 -18.41 0.11 -8.41
C GLY A 551 -18.20 -1.29 -7.85
N ASP A 552 -19.06 -1.74 -6.93
CA ASP A 552 -19.04 -3.09 -6.35
C ASP A 552 -19.84 -4.06 -7.22
N ILE A 553 -19.25 -5.20 -7.59
CA ILE A 553 -19.78 -6.07 -8.64
C ILE A 553 -20.25 -7.42 -8.09
N GLY A 554 -21.46 -7.81 -8.46
CA GLY A 554 -21.98 -9.18 -8.39
C GLY A 554 -22.31 -9.69 -7.00
N LEU A 555 -22.31 -11.01 -6.86
CA LEU A 555 -22.72 -11.78 -5.67
C LEU A 555 -22.02 -11.33 -4.39
N MET A 556 -20.72 -11.10 -4.48
CA MET A 556 -19.90 -10.70 -3.35
C MET A 556 -19.61 -9.20 -3.31
N GLN A 557 -20.17 -8.41 -4.24
CA GLN A 557 -19.94 -6.96 -4.34
C GLN A 557 -18.43 -6.63 -4.30
N VAL A 558 -17.64 -7.25 -5.18
CA VAL A 558 -16.19 -6.98 -5.26
C VAL A 558 -15.96 -5.62 -5.90
N ASN A 559 -15.37 -4.68 -5.16
CA ASN A 559 -15.12 -3.32 -5.65
C ASN A 559 -14.06 -3.30 -6.76
N LYS A 560 -14.45 -2.86 -7.97
CA LYS A 560 -13.56 -2.80 -9.14
C LYS A 560 -12.42 -1.81 -8.99
N HIS A 561 -12.58 -0.76 -8.19
CA HIS A 561 -11.52 0.21 -7.95
C HIS A 561 -10.54 -0.34 -6.91
N VAL A 562 -11.01 -0.92 -5.81
CA VAL A 562 -10.11 -1.48 -4.78
C VAL A 562 -9.30 -2.67 -5.31
N TRP A 563 -9.93 -3.58 -6.05
CA TRP A 563 -9.32 -4.85 -6.43
C TRP A 563 -8.81 -4.92 -7.87
N ARG A 564 -8.70 -3.77 -8.56
CA ARG A 564 -8.07 -3.70 -9.89
C ARG A 564 -6.64 -4.28 -9.86
N GLY A 565 -6.22 -4.87 -10.96
CA GLY A 565 -4.93 -5.57 -11.05
C GLY A 565 -4.93 -6.97 -10.42
N PHE A 566 -5.83 -7.30 -9.49
CA PHE A 566 -5.90 -8.64 -8.88
C PHE A 566 -6.91 -9.58 -9.57
N TYR A 567 -8.02 -9.02 -10.05
CA TYR A 567 -9.11 -9.79 -10.65
C TYR A 567 -9.50 -9.27 -12.03
N ASN A 568 -9.95 -10.18 -12.88
CA ASN A 568 -10.46 -9.88 -14.20
C ASN A 568 -11.89 -9.31 -14.11
N LEU A 569 -12.05 -8.08 -14.56
CA LEU A 569 -13.31 -7.34 -14.47
C LEU A 569 -14.47 -8.01 -15.22
N GLU A 570 -14.25 -8.50 -16.43
CA GLU A 570 -15.32 -9.13 -17.22
C GLU A 570 -15.80 -10.44 -16.60
N LYS A 571 -14.90 -11.20 -15.97
CA LYS A 571 -15.26 -12.40 -15.22
C LYS A 571 -16.01 -12.07 -13.94
N LEU A 572 -15.62 -11.01 -13.20
CA LEU A 572 -16.37 -10.56 -12.03
C LEU A 572 -17.84 -10.23 -12.36
N LYS A 573 -18.10 -9.66 -13.55
CA LYS A 573 -19.43 -9.31 -14.03
C LYS A 573 -20.25 -10.53 -14.45
N TRP A 574 -19.66 -11.40 -15.27
CA TRP A 574 -20.42 -12.39 -16.03
C TRP A 574 -20.29 -13.83 -15.52
N ASP A 575 -19.35 -14.11 -14.62
CA ASP A 575 -19.10 -15.43 -14.08
C ASP A 575 -19.36 -15.45 -12.55
N VAL A 576 -20.50 -16.02 -12.17
CA VAL A 576 -20.92 -16.12 -10.76
C VAL A 576 -19.95 -16.97 -9.92
N LEU A 577 -19.30 -17.98 -10.53
CA LEU A 577 -18.29 -18.78 -9.84
C LEU A 577 -17.02 -17.97 -9.60
N TYR A 578 -16.61 -17.18 -10.60
CA TYR A 578 -15.46 -16.29 -10.45
C TYR A 578 -15.71 -15.22 -9.38
N ASN A 579 -16.92 -14.63 -9.35
CA ASN A 579 -17.29 -13.64 -8.35
C ASN A 579 -17.36 -14.23 -6.93
N ALA A 580 -18.00 -15.40 -6.76
CA ALA A 580 -18.03 -16.13 -5.49
C ALA A 580 -16.62 -16.48 -5.00
N GLY A 581 -15.77 -16.97 -5.90
CA GLY A 581 -14.37 -17.30 -5.62
C GLY A 581 -13.57 -16.08 -5.18
N ALA A 582 -13.62 -14.98 -5.94
CA ALA A 582 -12.92 -13.75 -5.62
C ALA A 582 -13.34 -13.18 -4.25
N GLY A 583 -14.65 -13.11 -3.96
CA GLY A 583 -15.11 -12.64 -2.65
C GLY A 583 -14.69 -13.55 -1.51
N THR A 584 -14.68 -14.87 -1.73
CA THR A 584 -14.20 -15.86 -0.73
C THR A 584 -12.70 -15.71 -0.47
N GLU A 585 -11.90 -15.52 -1.52
CA GLU A 585 -10.45 -15.27 -1.41
C GLU A 585 -10.15 -13.97 -0.66
N ILE A 586 -10.88 -12.89 -0.96
CA ILE A 586 -10.77 -11.61 -0.24
C ILE A 586 -11.10 -11.79 1.25
N LEU A 587 -12.20 -12.49 1.57
CA LEU A 587 -12.57 -12.74 2.97
C LEU A 587 -11.51 -13.59 3.69
N MET A 588 -10.89 -14.55 3.01
CA MET A 588 -9.78 -15.32 3.59
C MET A 588 -8.58 -14.42 3.88
N GLN A 589 -8.19 -13.58 2.93
CA GLN A 589 -7.11 -12.60 3.09
C GLN A 589 -7.37 -11.69 4.30
N MET A 590 -8.59 -11.15 4.41
CA MET A 590 -8.99 -10.30 5.53
C MET A 590 -9.03 -11.08 6.86
N THR A 591 -9.44 -12.34 6.85
CA THR A 591 -9.41 -13.22 8.04
C THR A 591 -7.99 -13.40 8.56
N GLN A 592 -7.05 -13.75 7.67
CA GLN A 592 -5.64 -13.91 8.04
C GLN A 592 -5.05 -12.59 8.56
N GLN A 593 -5.34 -11.46 7.91
CA GLN A 593 -4.90 -10.15 8.37
C GLN A 593 -5.44 -9.82 9.76
N VAL A 594 -6.74 -10.01 10.02
CA VAL A 594 -7.36 -9.75 11.34
C VAL A 594 -6.71 -10.60 12.43
N LEU A 595 -6.47 -11.89 12.17
CA LEU A 595 -5.86 -12.80 13.14
C LEU A 595 -4.38 -12.48 13.45
N THR A 596 -3.71 -11.72 12.59
CA THR A 596 -2.32 -11.28 12.81
C THR A 596 -2.20 -9.88 13.43
N ARG A 597 -3.33 -9.20 13.69
CA ARG A 597 -3.32 -7.87 14.30
C ARG A 597 -2.77 -7.94 15.74
N PRO A 598 -1.83 -7.05 16.15
CA PRO A 598 -1.25 -7.09 17.49
C PRO A 598 -2.23 -6.98 18.67
N ARG A 599 -3.41 -6.39 18.42
CA ARG A 599 -4.47 -6.20 19.44
C ARG A 599 -5.54 -7.29 19.42
N VAL A 600 -5.40 -8.28 18.55
CA VAL A 600 -6.29 -9.45 18.48
C VAL A 600 -5.55 -10.60 19.14
N ASP A 601 -6.15 -11.18 20.17
CA ASP A 601 -5.73 -12.48 20.70
C ASP A 601 -6.50 -13.58 19.95
N PRO A 602 -5.85 -14.34 19.04
CA PRO A 602 -6.52 -15.41 18.30
C PRO A 602 -7.04 -16.52 19.21
N ALA A 603 -6.48 -16.70 20.42
CA ALA A 603 -6.97 -17.71 21.36
C ALA A 603 -8.25 -17.27 22.08
N GLY A 604 -8.44 -15.96 22.27
CA GLY A 604 -9.57 -15.38 23.00
C GLY A 604 -10.67 -14.78 22.13
N ILE A 605 -10.48 -14.63 20.83
CA ILE A 605 -11.49 -14.07 19.93
C ILE A 605 -12.63 -15.06 19.65
N ASP A 606 -13.86 -14.67 19.95
CA ASP A 606 -15.04 -15.46 19.58
C ASP A 606 -15.38 -15.34 18.08
N GLY A 607 -16.24 -16.25 17.61
CA GLY A 607 -16.60 -16.31 16.18
C GLY A 607 -17.31 -15.06 15.67
N ALA A 608 -18.20 -14.46 16.45
CA ALA A 608 -18.94 -13.27 16.05
C ALA A 608 -18.03 -12.03 15.99
N ALA A 609 -17.14 -11.86 16.97
CA ALA A 609 -16.14 -10.80 17.00
C ALA A 609 -15.16 -10.91 15.83
N LEU A 610 -14.72 -12.13 15.49
CA LEU A 610 -13.90 -12.38 14.31
C LEU A 610 -14.67 -12.01 13.04
N ALA A 611 -15.89 -12.52 12.87
CA ALA A 611 -16.71 -12.26 11.68
C ALA A 611 -16.97 -10.77 11.48
N ARG A 612 -17.32 -10.03 12.54
CA ARG A 612 -17.52 -8.57 12.50
C ARG A 612 -16.24 -7.84 12.13
N SER A 613 -15.10 -8.24 12.68
CA SER A 613 -13.81 -7.64 12.33
C SER A 613 -13.44 -7.87 10.88
N VAL A 614 -13.64 -9.09 10.36
CA VAL A 614 -13.37 -9.41 8.96
C VAL A 614 -14.32 -8.69 8.02
N TYR A 615 -15.61 -8.65 8.33
CA TYR A 615 -16.59 -7.95 7.51
C TYR A 615 -16.37 -6.43 7.51
N ALA A 616 -16.06 -5.84 8.67
CA ALA A 616 -15.72 -4.42 8.74
C ALA A 616 -14.49 -4.10 7.85
N SER A 617 -13.49 -4.99 7.80
CA SER A 617 -12.37 -4.86 6.88
C SER A 617 -12.75 -5.05 5.41
N TYR A 618 -13.63 -6.00 5.10
CA TYR A 618 -14.16 -6.23 3.75
C TYR A 618 -14.88 -5.00 3.20
N ASN A 619 -15.70 -4.36 4.04
CA ASN A 619 -16.51 -3.21 3.67
C ASN A 619 -15.75 -1.88 3.73
N GLY A 620 -14.91 -1.67 4.73
CA GLY A 620 -14.26 -0.38 5.01
C GLY A 620 -12.74 -0.33 4.76
N GLY A 621 -12.14 -1.45 4.37
CA GLY A 621 -10.70 -1.61 4.19
C GLY A 621 -9.96 -2.09 5.45
N PRO A 622 -8.68 -2.48 5.34
CA PRO A 622 -7.97 -3.19 6.41
C PRO A 622 -7.97 -2.49 7.79
N ASP A 623 -7.90 -1.15 7.81
CA ASP A 623 -7.92 -0.34 9.04
C ASP A 623 -9.29 -0.41 9.78
N ALA A 624 -10.38 -0.74 9.10
CA ALA A 624 -11.73 -0.76 9.65
C ALA A 624 -12.02 -1.95 10.57
N TYR A 625 -11.11 -2.92 10.72
CA TYR A 625 -11.33 -4.19 11.43
C TYR A 625 -11.85 -4.04 12.87
N SER A 626 -11.58 -2.92 13.51
CA SER A 626 -11.97 -2.65 14.90
C SER A 626 -13.10 -1.63 15.04
N ARG A 627 -13.58 -1.04 13.94
CA ARG A 627 -14.49 0.12 13.96
C ARG A 627 -15.79 -0.14 14.73
N TRP A 628 -16.28 -1.36 14.66
CA TRP A 628 -17.50 -1.78 15.35
C TRP A 628 -17.41 -1.72 16.88
N ARG A 629 -16.19 -1.61 17.44
CA ARG A 629 -15.93 -1.47 18.87
C ARG A 629 -15.88 0.00 19.32
N HIS A 630 -15.82 0.97 18.40
CA HIS A 630 -15.63 2.37 18.73
C HIS A 630 -16.97 3.09 18.95
N PRO A 631 -17.19 3.72 20.11
CA PRO A 631 -18.48 4.35 20.43
C PRO A 631 -18.77 5.60 19.60
N HIS A 632 -17.74 6.20 18.98
CA HIS A 632 -17.83 7.42 18.17
C HIS A 632 -17.81 7.14 16.66
N GLU A 633 -17.96 5.88 16.25
CA GLU A 633 -18.05 5.52 14.83
C GLU A 633 -19.30 6.16 14.18
N PRO A 634 -19.22 6.70 12.96
CA PRO A 634 -20.37 7.32 12.28
C PRO A 634 -21.58 6.39 12.21
N SER A 635 -22.80 6.94 12.35
CA SER A 635 -24.05 6.15 12.34
C SER A 635 -24.16 5.17 11.17
N PRO A 636 -23.86 5.58 9.91
CA PRO A 636 -23.97 4.66 8.77
C PRO A 636 -23.07 3.43 8.89
N ALA A 637 -21.84 3.57 9.38
CA ALA A 637 -20.93 2.44 9.55
C ALA A 637 -21.39 1.50 10.66
N ARG A 638 -21.93 2.04 11.76
CA ARG A 638 -22.51 1.24 12.85
C ARG A 638 -23.74 0.45 12.39
N GLU A 639 -24.60 1.06 11.58
CA GLU A 639 -25.78 0.41 11.00
C GLU A 639 -25.39 -0.75 10.07
N ILE A 640 -24.36 -0.57 9.24
CA ILE A 640 -23.81 -1.63 8.38
C ILE A 640 -23.30 -2.80 9.23
N ASP A 641 -22.50 -2.54 10.26
CA ASP A 641 -21.89 -3.58 11.09
C ASP A 641 -22.94 -4.31 11.96
N ALA A 642 -23.98 -3.61 12.42
CA ALA A 642 -25.11 -4.21 13.14
C ALA A 642 -25.96 -5.09 12.21
N ALA A 643 -26.30 -4.59 11.02
CA ALA A 643 -27.07 -5.34 10.03
C ALA A 643 -26.34 -6.60 9.53
N PHE A 644 -25.01 -6.57 9.49
CA PHE A 644 -24.20 -7.76 9.22
C PHE A 644 -24.24 -8.76 10.38
N LEU A 645 -24.11 -8.30 11.64
CA LEU A 645 -24.18 -9.18 12.81
C LEU A 645 -25.52 -9.91 12.88
N ASP A 646 -26.64 -9.22 12.64
CA ASP A 646 -27.97 -9.84 12.63
C ASP A 646 -28.06 -10.99 11.60
N LYS A 647 -27.45 -10.81 10.41
CA LYS A 647 -27.40 -11.84 9.36
C LYS A 647 -26.46 -12.98 9.74
N PHE A 648 -25.32 -12.68 10.36
CA PHE A 648 -24.40 -13.69 10.85
C PHE A 648 -25.05 -14.58 11.91
N ASP A 649 -25.74 -13.98 12.88
CA ASP A 649 -26.48 -14.69 13.93
C ASP A 649 -27.63 -15.52 13.34
N ALA A 650 -28.31 -15.02 12.30
CA ALA A 650 -29.33 -15.77 11.58
C ALA A 650 -28.74 -17.02 10.89
N VAL A 651 -27.62 -16.88 10.18
CA VAL A 651 -26.91 -18.00 9.55
C VAL A 651 -26.40 -18.99 10.61
N GLU A 652 -25.91 -18.51 11.75
CA GLU A 652 -25.46 -19.35 12.86
C GLU A 652 -26.60 -20.19 13.45
N ARG A 653 -27.82 -19.65 13.52
CA ARG A 653 -29.03 -20.39 13.94
C ARG A 653 -29.62 -21.29 12.86
N GLY A 654 -29.00 -21.39 11.68
CA GLY A 654 -29.51 -22.18 10.55
C GLY A 654 -30.72 -21.56 9.86
N GLN A 655 -30.97 -20.27 10.03
CA GLN A 655 -32.05 -19.57 9.34
C GLN A 655 -31.72 -19.44 7.86
N THR A 656 -32.68 -19.80 7.00
CA THR A 656 -32.53 -19.62 5.57
C THR A 656 -32.94 -18.20 5.15
N ILE A 657 -32.17 -17.60 4.24
CA ILE A 657 -32.53 -16.33 3.61
C ILE A 657 -33.86 -16.45 2.84
N ASP A 658 -34.70 -15.44 2.97
CA ASP A 658 -35.77 -15.13 2.02
C ASP A 658 -35.19 -14.18 0.96
N ILE A 659 -34.78 -14.75 -0.18
CA ILE A 659 -34.07 -14.00 -1.22
C ILE A 659 -34.97 -12.93 -1.85
N LEU A 660 -36.26 -13.19 -2.01
CA LEU A 660 -37.19 -12.25 -2.65
C LEU A 660 -37.43 -11.04 -1.75
N SER A 661 -37.74 -11.28 -0.47
CA SER A 661 -37.92 -10.20 0.51
C SER A 661 -36.63 -9.39 0.70
N CYS A 662 -35.47 -10.06 0.76
CA CYS A 662 -34.19 -9.37 0.83
C CYS A 662 -33.93 -8.52 -0.42
N ALA A 663 -34.15 -9.09 -1.62
CA ALA A 663 -33.93 -8.40 -2.88
C ALA A 663 -34.84 -7.17 -3.05
N ALA A 664 -36.09 -7.24 -2.59
CA ALA A 664 -37.04 -6.13 -2.62
C ALA A 664 -36.62 -4.99 -1.69
N ALA A 665 -36.06 -5.29 -0.53
CA ALA A 665 -35.56 -4.30 0.43
C ALA A 665 -34.14 -3.79 0.12
N TRP A 666 -33.42 -4.45 -0.79
CA TRP A 666 -32.01 -4.15 -1.06
C TRP A 666 -31.84 -2.73 -1.62
N GLY A 667 -30.94 -1.95 -1.03
CA GLY A 667 -30.72 -0.54 -1.38
C GLY A 667 -31.68 0.47 -0.72
N HIS A 668 -32.68 0.01 0.03
CA HIS A 668 -33.57 0.88 0.81
C HIS A 668 -33.07 0.94 2.25
N ARG A 669 -32.84 2.15 2.81
CA ARG A 669 -32.50 2.29 4.24
C ARG A 669 -33.73 1.89 5.07
N PRO A 670 -33.59 1.10 6.14
CA PRO A 670 -34.70 0.85 7.05
C PRO A 670 -35.05 2.16 7.79
N GLY A 671 -36.26 2.69 7.57
CA GLY A 671 -36.79 3.83 8.33
C GLY A 671 -37.04 5.14 7.57
N HIS A 672 -37.29 5.10 6.26
CA HIS A 672 -37.96 6.20 5.54
C HIS A 672 -39.17 5.68 4.77
#